data_AF-A0A497JQ91-F1
#
_entry.id   AF-A0A497JQ91-F1
#
_cell.length_a   1.000
_cell.length_b   1.000
_cell.length_c   1.000
_cell.angle_alpha   90.00
_cell.angle_beta   90.00
_cell.angle_gamma   90.00
#
_symmetry.space_group_name_H-M   'P 1'
#
loop_
_entity.id
_entity.type
_entity.pdbx_description
1 polymer ?
#
loop_
_entity_poly.entity_id
_entity_poly.type
_entity_poly.pdbx_seq_one_letter_code
_entity_poly.pdbx_strand_id
1 'polypeptide(L)'
;MENKKIKIKFLGGAKEVGRSAILLSSGDTTILLDYGVLLNREPDFPMHVPPKTLDAIVISHAHLDHSGGAPIFYLRNKIPLYTTDLTLQLTKILINDLIKLSGYYLPYDHSNLEAMENCLINVDYKKEFRVGDLSLEFREAGHIPGSFQTIVKADSKTIVYTADINTRETRLLKAADTNYGEVSCIILEATYANEDHPERLEEEKAFVKRAKEVVEDGGTVLVPAFSVGRCLHPETLIQLADGSIVPVKELTTPCNVVSLNFNEKRLYPAVCMEITARASPKNLLKVKTKFSEIIVTPEHRMFVFDVKSGEIKEKEARYLTTNDFLINVRKLSLKTSPQKLNTQVSVMFNGAVPRGEIKSYFDLYEQGFGIDRIAEKFDRSSHTVWMYLKGKRKFMENPPVTRIIKLPTETNSDLCQFIGYLLGDGCIDGDSRIRLFDSDIKLLKHYSKLLNRLFGIRGYIRKEKRRKGSYYLLEINSRMLVRFLKLNFKELFEKGSKRKIPQILLRTSDKEVSACIRGFFDAEASINVRSGFIYVSNVNRNLLEVFSLLLRRFGIVSKVEKVVGRREYRLILTGDNVRIFYRRIGFSSTKKKSKLKRVLSNKKAFSSQRKIFPLGSIIHKIIKRLQITSSDLRTCGISSKNIKEDTNFSSQTLKKFLKIVER
;
A
#
# COMPACT_ATOMS: atom_id res chain seq x y z
N MET A 1 -60.87 -1.82 -32.78
CA MET A 1 -59.46 -1.71 -32.36
C MET A 1 -58.99 -3.11 -32.03
N GLU A 2 -58.14 -3.71 -32.86
CA GLU A 2 -57.53 -5.01 -32.53
C GLU A 2 -56.70 -4.82 -31.25
N ASN A 3 -56.98 -5.60 -30.20
CA ASN A 3 -56.17 -5.62 -28.99
C ASN A 3 -54.73 -5.97 -29.37
N LYS A 4 -53.77 -5.05 -29.23
CA LYS A 4 -52.36 -5.36 -29.48
C LYS A 4 -51.93 -6.39 -28.44
N LYS A 5 -51.43 -7.53 -28.91
CA LYS A 5 -51.02 -8.63 -28.03
C LYS A 5 -49.71 -8.26 -27.34
N ILE A 6 -49.75 -8.11 -26.02
CA ILE A 6 -48.54 -7.92 -25.23
C ILE A 6 -47.83 -9.27 -25.04
N LYS A 7 -46.52 -9.29 -25.27
CA LYS A 7 -45.68 -10.49 -25.13
C LYS A 7 -44.51 -10.18 -24.19
N ILE A 8 -44.38 -11.01 -23.15
CA ILE A 8 -43.26 -10.96 -22.20
C ILE A 8 -42.43 -12.23 -22.40
N LYS A 9 -41.12 -12.08 -22.57
CA LYS A 9 -40.18 -13.20 -22.72
C LYS A 9 -39.03 -13.02 -21.73
N PHE A 10 -38.87 -14.00 -20.85
CA PHE A 10 -37.74 -14.08 -19.92
C PHE A 10 -36.54 -14.69 -20.64
N LEU A 11 -35.44 -13.95 -20.69
CA LEU A 11 -34.20 -14.33 -21.38
C LEU A 11 -33.09 -14.77 -20.41
N GLY A 12 -33.23 -14.39 -19.14
CA GLY A 12 -32.38 -14.76 -18.02
C GLY A 12 -32.98 -14.22 -16.71
N GLY A 13 -32.52 -14.73 -15.56
CA GLY A 13 -33.07 -14.37 -14.24
C GLY A 13 -34.42 -15.02 -13.89
N ALA A 14 -34.82 -16.06 -14.65
CA ALA A 14 -36.02 -16.85 -14.38
C ALA A 14 -35.65 -18.28 -14.01
N LYS A 15 -36.05 -18.72 -12.80
CA LYS A 15 -35.59 -19.98 -12.15
C LYS A 15 -34.08 -20.02 -11.87
N GLU A 16 -33.46 -18.85 -11.77
CA GLU A 16 -32.04 -18.66 -11.48
C GLU A 16 -31.82 -17.26 -10.88
N VAL A 17 -30.67 -17.03 -10.25
CA VAL A 17 -30.20 -15.71 -9.82
C VAL A 17 -29.01 -15.31 -10.69
N GLY A 18 -29.00 -14.09 -11.21
CA GLY A 18 -27.98 -13.61 -12.15
C GLY A 18 -28.51 -13.45 -13.58
N ARG A 19 -27.75 -12.73 -14.41
CA ARG A 19 -28.04 -12.49 -15.85
C ARG A 19 -29.50 -12.12 -16.15
N SER A 20 -30.10 -11.23 -15.37
CA SER A 20 -31.47 -10.78 -15.58
C SER A 20 -31.62 -10.13 -16.96
N ALA A 21 -32.67 -10.53 -17.70
CA ALA A 21 -33.06 -9.89 -18.94
C ALA A 21 -34.50 -10.27 -19.31
N ILE A 22 -35.33 -9.25 -19.54
CA ILE A 22 -36.75 -9.44 -19.85
C ILE A 22 -37.11 -8.62 -21.09
N LEU A 23 -37.59 -9.30 -22.12
CA LEU A 23 -38.04 -8.69 -23.37
C LEU A 23 -39.55 -8.47 -23.30
N LEU A 24 -39.99 -7.23 -23.51
CA LEU A 24 -41.40 -6.85 -23.54
C LEU A 24 -41.74 -6.24 -24.90
N SER A 25 -42.74 -6.79 -25.57
CA SER A 25 -43.22 -6.31 -26.87
C SER A 25 -44.72 -5.99 -26.83
N SER A 26 -45.12 -4.89 -27.46
CA SER A 26 -46.52 -4.52 -27.74
C SER A 26 -46.59 -3.80 -29.08
N GLY A 27 -47.47 -4.27 -29.99
CA GLY A 27 -47.53 -3.76 -31.36
C GLY A 27 -46.18 -3.93 -32.07
N ASP A 28 -45.69 -2.85 -32.65
CA ASP A 28 -44.37 -2.80 -33.31
C ASP A 28 -43.24 -2.40 -32.36
N THR A 29 -43.54 -2.15 -31.08
CA THR A 29 -42.56 -1.70 -30.09
C THR A 29 -42.04 -2.87 -29.25
N THR A 30 -40.72 -2.96 -29.10
CA THR A 30 -40.04 -3.93 -28.24
C THR A 30 -38.96 -3.27 -27.39
N ILE A 31 -39.04 -3.45 -26.08
CA ILE A 31 -38.06 -2.95 -25.11
C ILE A 31 -37.41 -4.10 -24.34
N LEU A 32 -36.18 -3.88 -23.91
CA LEU A 32 -35.41 -4.79 -23.07
C LEU A 32 -35.26 -4.20 -21.67
N LEU A 33 -35.85 -4.87 -20.68
CA LEU A 33 -35.74 -4.54 -19.26
C LEU A 33 -34.59 -5.35 -18.66
N ASP A 34 -33.52 -4.65 -18.30
CA ASP A 34 -32.23 -5.18 -17.86
C ASP A 34 -31.53 -6.10 -18.86
N TYR A 35 -30.20 -6.15 -18.78
CA TYR A 35 -29.40 -7.16 -19.46
C TYR A 35 -28.10 -7.38 -18.68
N GLY A 36 -28.16 -8.33 -17.76
CA GLY A 36 -27.09 -8.63 -16.82
C GLY A 36 -26.04 -9.60 -17.30
N VAL A 37 -25.20 -10.02 -16.35
CA VAL A 37 -24.22 -11.09 -16.50
C VAL A 37 -24.24 -11.99 -15.27
N LEU A 38 -24.00 -13.28 -15.46
CA LEU A 38 -23.73 -14.22 -14.37
C LEU A 38 -22.22 -14.40 -14.24
N LEU A 39 -21.66 -14.01 -13.09
CA LEU A 39 -20.21 -14.00 -12.85
C LEU A 39 -19.69 -15.38 -12.44
N ASN A 40 -19.38 -16.21 -13.44
CA ASN A 40 -18.60 -17.43 -13.29
C ASN A 40 -17.15 -17.22 -13.75
N ARG A 41 -16.33 -18.29 -13.78
CA ARG A 41 -14.97 -18.24 -14.36
C ARG A 41 -14.98 -17.67 -15.78
N GLU A 42 -15.98 -18.06 -16.57
CA GLU A 42 -16.34 -17.44 -17.84
C GLU A 42 -17.71 -16.79 -17.66
N PRO A 43 -17.85 -15.46 -17.84
CA PRO A 43 -19.12 -14.78 -17.65
C PRO A 43 -20.17 -15.30 -18.64
N ASP A 44 -21.36 -15.62 -18.11
CA ASP A 44 -22.49 -16.09 -18.91
C ASP A 44 -23.53 -14.97 -19.09
N PHE A 45 -24.14 -14.92 -20.27
CA PHE A 45 -25.05 -13.86 -20.66
C PHE A 45 -26.47 -14.39 -20.85
N PRO A 46 -27.49 -13.52 -20.82
CA PRO A 46 -28.85 -13.90 -21.18
C PRO A 46 -28.95 -14.36 -22.64
N MET A 47 -30.08 -14.98 -22.99
CA MET A 47 -30.37 -15.34 -24.38
C MET A 47 -30.26 -14.12 -25.32
N HIS A 48 -29.55 -14.29 -26.43
CA HIS A 48 -29.29 -13.22 -27.38
C HIS A 48 -30.56 -12.62 -27.98
N VAL A 49 -30.58 -11.29 -28.10
CA VAL A 49 -31.61 -10.53 -28.81
C VAL A 49 -30.96 -9.75 -29.94
N PRO A 50 -31.47 -9.86 -31.19
CA PRO A 50 -30.97 -9.04 -32.28
C PRO A 50 -31.14 -7.54 -32.00
N PRO A 51 -30.08 -6.71 -32.02
CA PRO A 51 -30.18 -5.29 -31.67
C PRO A 51 -31.17 -4.50 -32.54
N LYS A 52 -31.39 -4.91 -33.79
CA LYS A 52 -32.31 -4.26 -34.73
C LYS A 52 -33.78 -4.39 -34.36
N THR A 53 -34.13 -5.30 -33.44
CA THR A 53 -35.51 -5.51 -33.00
C THR A 53 -35.82 -4.77 -31.70
N LEU A 54 -34.90 -3.93 -31.20
CA LEU A 54 -35.06 -3.21 -29.93
C LEU A 54 -35.25 -1.72 -30.18
N ASP A 55 -36.32 -1.16 -29.62
CA ASP A 55 -36.60 0.27 -29.60
C ASP A 55 -35.93 0.96 -28.40
N ALA A 56 -35.74 0.24 -27.29
CA ALA A 56 -35.06 0.76 -26.12
C ALA A 56 -34.51 -0.34 -25.20
N ILE A 57 -33.52 0.03 -24.39
CA ILE A 57 -33.02 -0.74 -23.25
C ILE A 57 -33.26 0.08 -21.98
N VAL A 58 -33.72 -0.55 -20.91
CA VAL A 58 -33.95 0.06 -19.60
C VAL A 58 -33.09 -0.67 -18.56
N ILE A 59 -32.26 0.05 -17.81
CA ILE A 59 -31.43 -0.54 -16.74
C ILE A 59 -31.93 -0.06 -15.38
N SER A 60 -32.53 -0.96 -14.60
CA SER A 60 -33.19 -0.71 -13.32
C SER A 60 -32.24 -0.24 -12.23
N HIS A 61 -31.07 -0.86 -12.13
CA HIS A 61 -30.05 -0.56 -11.14
C HIS A 61 -28.68 -1.09 -11.57
N ALA A 62 -27.66 -0.81 -10.77
CA ALA A 62 -26.26 -0.92 -11.19
C ALA A 62 -25.62 -2.30 -11.02
N HIS A 63 -26.26 -3.25 -10.32
CA HIS A 63 -25.64 -4.55 -10.12
C HIS A 63 -25.39 -5.27 -11.45
N LEU A 64 -24.28 -6.03 -11.51
CA LEU A 64 -23.81 -6.63 -12.77
C LEU A 64 -24.75 -7.69 -13.32
N ASP A 65 -25.51 -8.36 -12.46
CA ASP A 65 -26.60 -9.26 -12.82
C ASP A 65 -27.82 -8.57 -13.45
N HIS A 66 -27.86 -7.23 -13.50
CA HIS A 66 -28.90 -6.45 -14.20
C HIS A 66 -28.32 -5.57 -15.32
N SER A 67 -27.12 -5.03 -15.14
CA SER A 67 -26.53 -4.08 -16.10
C SER A 67 -25.33 -4.64 -16.88
N GLY A 68 -24.72 -5.72 -16.39
CA GLY A 68 -23.38 -6.16 -16.77
C GLY A 68 -23.23 -6.64 -18.22
N GLY A 69 -24.30 -7.00 -18.91
CA GLY A 69 -24.26 -7.38 -20.32
C GLY A 69 -24.71 -6.28 -21.29
N ALA A 70 -25.27 -5.17 -20.80
CA ALA A 70 -25.85 -4.12 -21.64
C ALA A 70 -24.90 -3.55 -22.73
N PRO A 71 -23.57 -3.39 -22.51
CA PRO A 71 -22.68 -2.86 -23.54
C PRO A 71 -22.66 -3.67 -24.85
N ILE A 72 -23.05 -4.95 -24.84
CA ILE A 72 -23.08 -5.83 -26.03
C ILE A 72 -23.86 -5.23 -27.19
N PHE A 73 -24.91 -4.45 -26.89
CA PHE A 73 -25.78 -3.86 -27.89
C PHE A 73 -25.18 -2.63 -28.58
N TYR A 74 -24.08 -2.08 -28.04
CA TYR A 74 -23.57 -0.76 -28.39
C TYR A 74 -22.20 -0.86 -29.02
N LEU A 75 -22.06 -0.33 -30.24
CA LEU A 75 -20.82 -0.07 -31.00
C LEU A 75 -21.23 0.33 -32.43
N ARG A 76 -22.22 -0.39 -32.96
CA ARG A 76 -22.79 -0.19 -34.30
C ARG A 76 -24.26 0.22 -34.30
N ASN A 77 -24.91 0.19 -33.13
CA ASN A 77 -26.31 0.55 -32.95
C ASN A 77 -26.43 1.78 -32.04
N LYS A 78 -27.53 2.53 -32.19
CA LYS A 78 -27.86 3.70 -31.37
C LYS A 78 -29.20 3.50 -30.65
N ILE A 79 -29.31 2.39 -29.90
CA ILE A 79 -30.55 2.04 -29.20
C ILE A 79 -30.67 2.92 -27.94
N PRO A 80 -31.73 3.71 -27.77
CA PRO A 80 -31.94 4.51 -26.56
C PRO A 80 -31.79 3.69 -25.26
N LEU A 81 -30.95 4.17 -24.34
CA LEU A 81 -30.76 3.58 -23.01
C LEU A 81 -31.43 4.46 -21.95
N TYR A 82 -32.49 3.97 -21.31
CA TYR A 82 -33.19 4.69 -20.24
C TYR A 82 -32.76 4.21 -18.86
N THR A 83 -32.32 5.14 -18.01
CA THR A 83 -31.99 4.87 -16.61
C THR A 83 -31.89 6.20 -15.83
N THR A 84 -31.59 6.14 -14.53
CA THR A 84 -31.31 7.33 -13.71
C THR A 84 -29.84 7.72 -13.80
N ASP A 85 -29.51 8.99 -13.54
CA ASP A 85 -28.11 9.46 -13.49
C ASP A 85 -27.24 8.61 -12.54
N LEU A 86 -27.78 8.36 -11.34
CA LEU A 86 -27.05 7.65 -10.30
C LEU A 86 -26.82 6.18 -10.65
N THR A 87 -27.82 5.52 -11.21
CA THR A 87 -27.66 4.14 -11.71
C THR A 87 -26.60 4.10 -12.80
N LEU A 88 -26.62 5.00 -13.78
CA LEU A 88 -25.60 5.01 -14.82
C LEU A 88 -24.19 5.19 -14.26
N GLN A 89 -24.00 6.14 -13.34
CA GLN A 89 -22.69 6.39 -12.74
C GLN A 89 -22.14 5.14 -12.03
N LEU A 90 -22.99 4.42 -11.31
CA LEU A 90 -22.62 3.17 -10.63
C LEU A 90 -22.40 2.02 -11.63
N THR A 91 -23.30 1.86 -12.61
CA THR A 91 -23.20 0.87 -13.70
C THR A 91 -21.88 1.01 -14.45
N LYS A 92 -21.50 2.24 -14.81
CA LYS A 92 -20.23 2.55 -15.46
C LYS A 92 -19.05 2.06 -14.63
N ILE A 93 -19.08 2.28 -13.32
CA ILE A 93 -17.99 1.86 -12.43
C ILE A 93 -17.89 0.33 -12.42
N LEU A 94 -19.02 -0.35 -12.25
CA LEU A 94 -19.06 -1.81 -12.14
C LEU A 94 -18.70 -2.51 -13.46
N ILE A 95 -19.21 -2.04 -14.60
CA ILE A 95 -18.88 -2.59 -15.92
C ILE A 95 -17.41 -2.31 -16.28
N ASN A 96 -16.87 -1.14 -15.93
CA ASN A 96 -15.43 -0.87 -16.13
C ASN A 96 -14.54 -1.80 -15.31
N ASP A 97 -15.01 -2.28 -14.16
CA ASP A 97 -14.28 -3.27 -13.35
C ASP A 97 -14.42 -4.66 -13.96
N LEU A 98 -15.62 -5.02 -14.41
CA LEU A 98 -15.89 -6.28 -15.13
C LEU A 98 -15.03 -6.42 -16.40
N ILE A 99 -14.94 -5.37 -17.22
CA ILE A 99 -14.06 -5.34 -18.42
C ILE A 99 -12.59 -5.61 -18.06
N LYS A 100 -12.14 -5.13 -16.90
CA LYS A 100 -10.73 -5.30 -16.50
C LYS A 100 -10.44 -6.67 -15.90
N LEU A 101 -11.40 -7.23 -15.16
CA LEU A 101 -11.24 -8.53 -14.51
C LEU A 101 -11.48 -9.69 -15.48
N SER A 102 -12.46 -9.54 -16.37
CA SER A 102 -12.94 -10.62 -17.24
C SER A 102 -12.86 -10.29 -18.72
N GLY A 103 -12.21 -9.20 -19.13
CA GLY A 103 -12.24 -8.69 -20.52
C GLY A 103 -11.83 -9.68 -21.61
N TYR A 104 -10.98 -10.67 -21.29
CA TYR A 104 -10.65 -11.76 -22.23
C TYR A 104 -11.89 -12.58 -22.64
N TYR A 105 -12.86 -12.72 -21.73
CA TYR A 105 -14.07 -13.50 -21.90
C TYR A 105 -15.30 -12.67 -22.29
N LEU A 106 -15.21 -11.34 -22.29
CA LEU A 106 -16.36 -10.48 -22.59
C LEU A 106 -16.49 -10.23 -24.10
N PRO A 107 -17.71 -10.25 -24.64
CA PRO A 107 -17.97 -9.93 -26.05
C PRO A 107 -18.02 -8.41 -26.32
N TYR A 108 -17.52 -7.59 -25.41
CA TYR A 108 -17.52 -6.13 -25.49
C TYR A 108 -16.32 -5.54 -24.75
N ASP A 109 -15.93 -4.32 -25.12
CA ASP A 109 -14.82 -3.59 -24.51
C ASP A 109 -15.23 -2.16 -24.07
N HIS A 110 -14.24 -1.34 -23.74
CA HIS A 110 -14.47 0.04 -23.30
C HIS A 110 -15.16 0.91 -24.37
N SER A 111 -14.97 0.62 -25.66
CA SER A 111 -15.59 1.33 -26.77
C SER A 111 -17.09 1.07 -26.83
N ASN A 112 -17.50 -0.16 -26.53
CA ASN A 112 -18.92 -0.52 -26.40
C ASN A 112 -19.58 0.25 -25.24
N LEU A 113 -18.90 0.30 -24.08
CA LEU A 113 -19.39 1.05 -22.92
C LEU A 113 -19.51 2.55 -23.22
N GLU A 114 -18.53 3.14 -23.90
CA GLU A 114 -18.59 4.55 -24.32
C GLU A 114 -19.73 4.79 -25.32
N ALA A 115 -19.93 3.88 -26.29
CA ALA A 115 -21.05 3.94 -27.22
C ALA A 115 -22.41 3.84 -26.51
N MET A 116 -22.50 3.00 -25.46
CA MET A 116 -23.68 2.87 -24.61
C MET A 116 -23.99 4.18 -23.87
N GLU A 117 -22.97 4.82 -23.28
CA GLU A 117 -23.12 6.11 -22.60
C GLU A 117 -23.65 7.21 -23.53
N ASN A 118 -23.20 7.23 -24.79
CA ASN A 118 -23.67 8.20 -25.79
C ASN A 118 -25.13 8.01 -26.22
N CYS A 119 -25.76 6.89 -25.86
CA CYS A 119 -27.17 6.61 -26.15
C CYS A 119 -28.07 6.81 -24.92
N LEU A 120 -27.54 7.38 -23.83
CA LEU A 120 -28.27 7.60 -22.59
C LEU A 120 -29.42 8.60 -22.76
N ILE A 121 -30.56 8.24 -22.17
CA ILE A 121 -31.67 9.14 -21.86
C ILE A 121 -31.95 9.03 -20.36
N ASN A 122 -31.63 10.09 -19.63
CA ASN A 122 -31.84 10.17 -18.20
C ASN A 122 -33.30 10.47 -17.88
N VAL A 123 -33.90 9.70 -16.97
CA VAL A 123 -35.28 9.88 -16.54
C VAL A 123 -35.35 9.97 -15.02
N ASP A 124 -36.00 11.02 -14.52
CA ASP A 124 -36.29 11.15 -13.09
C ASP A 124 -37.48 10.28 -12.67
N TYR A 125 -37.52 9.93 -11.39
CA TYR A 125 -38.67 9.24 -10.80
C TYR A 125 -39.98 9.99 -11.03
N LYS A 126 -41.07 9.23 -11.22
CA LYS A 126 -42.45 9.72 -11.41
C LYS A 126 -42.64 10.62 -12.63
N LYS A 127 -41.69 10.62 -13.57
CA LYS A 127 -41.87 11.22 -14.89
C LYS A 127 -42.27 10.16 -15.89
N GLU A 128 -43.40 10.38 -16.55
CA GLU A 128 -43.87 9.54 -17.64
C GLU A 128 -43.14 9.90 -18.94
N PHE A 129 -42.70 8.88 -19.68
CA PHE A 129 -42.04 9.02 -20.98
C PHE A 129 -42.51 7.91 -21.93
N ARG A 130 -42.39 8.13 -23.24
CA ARG A 130 -42.87 7.17 -24.24
C ARG A 130 -41.75 6.54 -25.04
N VAL A 131 -41.90 5.25 -25.33
CA VAL A 131 -41.10 4.50 -26.31
C VAL A 131 -42.10 3.82 -27.23
N GLY A 132 -42.23 4.30 -28.47
CA GLY A 132 -43.21 3.80 -29.43
C GLY A 132 -44.64 3.78 -28.85
N ASP A 133 -45.23 2.59 -28.80
CA ASP A 133 -46.58 2.31 -28.27
C ASP A 133 -46.65 2.20 -26.73
N LEU A 134 -45.51 2.28 -26.04
CA LEU A 134 -45.41 2.09 -24.58
C LEU A 134 -45.25 3.42 -23.85
N SER A 135 -45.99 3.59 -22.75
CA SER A 135 -45.77 4.65 -21.76
C SER A 135 -45.05 4.06 -20.55
N LEU A 136 -43.92 4.62 -20.17
CA LEU A 136 -43.08 4.14 -19.08
C LEU A 136 -42.96 5.18 -17.97
N GLU A 137 -42.82 4.72 -16.74
CA GLU A 137 -42.59 5.56 -15.57
C GLU A 137 -41.68 4.84 -14.56
N PHE A 138 -40.71 5.55 -13.98
CA PHE A 138 -39.81 4.99 -12.97
C PHE A 138 -40.29 5.29 -11.54
N ARG A 139 -40.30 4.28 -10.68
CA ARG A 139 -40.63 4.38 -9.24
C ARG A 139 -39.47 3.91 -8.38
N GLU A 140 -39.31 4.47 -7.18
CA GLU A 140 -38.24 4.06 -6.27
C GLU A 140 -38.39 2.58 -5.90
N ALA A 141 -37.30 1.80 -6.00
CA ALA A 141 -37.27 0.37 -5.65
C ALA A 141 -36.71 0.10 -4.25
N GLY A 142 -36.09 1.09 -3.59
CA GLY A 142 -35.56 0.97 -2.23
C GLY A 142 -34.34 0.04 -2.06
N HIS A 143 -33.85 -0.60 -3.13
CA HIS A 143 -32.78 -1.62 -3.09
C HIS A 143 -31.38 -1.02 -2.93
N ILE A 144 -30.96 -0.21 -3.90
CA ILE A 144 -29.68 0.53 -3.88
C ILE A 144 -29.90 1.98 -4.31
N PRO A 145 -29.00 2.93 -3.99
CA PRO A 145 -29.14 4.31 -4.44
C PRO A 145 -29.29 4.39 -5.98
N GLY A 146 -30.39 4.98 -6.44
CA GLY A 146 -30.72 5.11 -7.86
C GLY A 146 -31.55 3.97 -8.45
N SER A 147 -31.76 2.87 -7.70
CA SER A 147 -32.58 1.74 -8.16
C SER A 147 -34.04 2.16 -8.40
N PHE A 148 -34.65 1.60 -9.44
CA PHE A 148 -36.04 1.87 -9.76
C PHE A 148 -36.77 0.66 -10.32
N GLN A 149 -38.08 0.69 -10.10
CA GLN A 149 -39.08 -0.17 -10.72
C GLN A 149 -39.56 0.53 -12.00
N THR A 150 -39.91 -0.25 -13.02
CA THR A 150 -40.45 0.27 -14.28
C THR A 150 -41.93 -0.07 -14.40
N ILE A 151 -42.79 0.94 -14.41
CA ILE A 151 -44.20 0.80 -14.77
C ILE A 151 -44.30 0.96 -16.29
N VAL A 152 -44.93 0.01 -16.96
CA VAL A 152 -45.14 0.01 -18.41
C VAL A 152 -46.65 -0.05 -18.68
N LYS A 153 -47.19 0.98 -19.31
CA LYS A 153 -48.58 1.04 -19.78
C LYS A 153 -48.59 0.77 -21.28
N ALA A 154 -49.35 -0.23 -21.68
CA ALA A 154 -49.57 -0.63 -23.07
C ALA A 154 -51.06 -0.84 -23.29
N ASP A 155 -51.68 -0.04 -24.16
CA ASP A 155 -53.13 0.04 -24.34
C ASP A 155 -53.88 0.23 -23.00
N SER A 156 -54.69 -0.75 -22.58
CA SER A 156 -55.45 -0.78 -21.32
C SER A 156 -54.79 -1.62 -20.22
N LYS A 157 -53.53 -2.04 -20.42
CA LYS A 157 -52.80 -2.92 -19.50
C LYS A 157 -51.64 -2.17 -18.85
N THR A 158 -51.49 -2.39 -17.56
CA THR A 158 -50.37 -1.88 -16.75
C THR A 158 -49.52 -3.06 -16.29
N ILE A 159 -48.22 -3.01 -16.58
CA ILE A 159 -47.22 -4.01 -16.19
C ILE A 159 -46.21 -3.33 -15.28
N VAL A 160 -45.82 -3.98 -14.19
CA VAL A 160 -44.77 -3.48 -13.29
C VAL A 160 -43.62 -4.46 -13.28
N TYR A 161 -42.42 -4.01 -13.65
CA TYR A 161 -41.18 -4.74 -13.44
C TYR A 161 -40.45 -4.14 -12.24
N THR A 162 -40.32 -4.90 -11.17
CA THR A 162 -39.73 -4.39 -9.92
C THR A 162 -38.21 -4.41 -9.92
N ALA A 163 -37.61 -5.27 -10.76
CA ALA A 163 -36.23 -5.75 -10.57
C ALA A 163 -36.05 -6.23 -9.11
N ASP A 164 -34.89 -5.95 -8.52
CA ASP A 164 -34.65 -6.10 -7.09
C ASP A 164 -35.34 -4.97 -6.31
N ILE A 165 -36.12 -5.35 -5.29
CA ILE A 165 -36.99 -4.44 -4.56
C ILE A 165 -36.86 -4.62 -3.05
N ASN A 166 -36.83 -3.50 -2.32
CA ASN A 166 -36.88 -3.51 -0.87
C ASN A 166 -38.00 -2.59 -0.37
N THR A 167 -39.02 -3.19 0.24
CA THR A 167 -40.20 -2.51 0.78
C THR A 167 -39.98 -1.95 2.19
N ARG A 168 -38.78 -2.12 2.77
CA ARG A 168 -38.43 -1.62 4.10
C ARG A 168 -37.56 -0.37 3.99
N GLU A 169 -37.85 0.63 4.82
CA GLU A 169 -36.99 1.80 4.93
C GLU A 169 -35.64 1.40 5.56
N THR A 170 -34.55 1.91 4.98
CA THR A 170 -33.20 1.72 5.49
C THR A 170 -32.62 3.07 5.92
N ARG A 171 -31.43 3.05 6.53
CA ARG A 171 -30.73 4.29 6.91
C ARG A 171 -30.39 5.21 5.73
N LEU A 172 -30.32 4.67 4.51
CA LEU A 172 -29.89 5.41 3.31
C LEU A 172 -31.00 5.56 2.26
N LEU A 173 -32.01 4.69 2.27
CA LEU A 173 -33.02 4.59 1.22
C LEU A 173 -34.41 4.48 1.85
N LYS A 174 -35.37 5.14 1.21
CA LYS A 174 -36.80 4.93 1.50
C LYS A 174 -37.22 3.54 1.05
N ALA A 175 -38.31 3.05 1.63
CA ALA A 175 -39.01 1.89 1.13
C ALA A 175 -39.44 2.09 -0.34
N ALA A 176 -39.53 1.00 -1.09
CA ALA A 176 -40.06 1.01 -2.44
C ALA A 176 -41.46 1.66 -2.53
N ASP A 177 -41.71 2.44 -3.57
CA ASP A 177 -43.03 3.00 -3.86
C ASP A 177 -43.90 1.91 -4.52
N THR A 178 -44.77 1.29 -3.73
CA THR A 178 -45.64 0.18 -4.17
C THR A 178 -47.06 0.63 -4.54
N ASN A 179 -47.31 1.95 -4.63
CA ASN A 179 -48.63 2.46 -4.98
C ASN A 179 -48.81 2.54 -6.51
N TYR A 180 -49.07 1.39 -7.13
CA TYR A 180 -49.15 1.26 -8.59
C TYR A 180 -50.55 1.53 -9.17
N GLY A 181 -51.60 1.57 -8.35
CA GLY A 181 -52.98 1.56 -8.82
C GLY A 181 -53.41 0.19 -9.37
N GLU A 182 -54.27 0.16 -10.40
CA GLU A 182 -54.68 -1.09 -11.05
C GLU A 182 -53.57 -1.63 -11.96
N VAL A 183 -53.10 -2.85 -11.64
CA VAL A 183 -52.02 -3.53 -12.36
C VAL A 183 -52.54 -4.82 -12.98
N SER A 184 -52.20 -5.05 -14.24
CA SER A 184 -52.56 -6.27 -14.97
C SER A 184 -51.53 -7.39 -14.80
N CYS A 185 -50.26 -7.06 -14.60
CA CYS A 185 -49.18 -8.02 -14.39
C CYS A 185 -48.04 -7.39 -13.57
N ILE A 186 -47.50 -8.14 -12.61
CA ILE A 186 -46.29 -7.77 -11.87
C ILE A 186 -45.22 -8.83 -12.16
N ILE A 187 -44.04 -8.36 -12.54
CA ILE A 187 -42.83 -9.15 -12.65
C ILE A 187 -41.96 -8.80 -11.45
N LEU A 188 -41.88 -9.75 -10.51
CA LEU A 188 -41.20 -9.60 -9.22
C LEU A 188 -39.96 -10.48 -9.17
N GLU A 189 -38.93 -10.03 -8.44
CA GLU A 189 -37.87 -10.93 -8.00
C GLU A 189 -38.38 -11.99 -7.01
N ALA A 190 -37.62 -13.06 -6.81
CA ALA A 190 -37.97 -14.13 -5.87
C ALA A 190 -36.75 -14.56 -5.02
N THR A 191 -35.80 -13.66 -4.79
CA THR A 191 -34.49 -13.95 -4.17
C THR A 191 -34.61 -14.60 -2.78
N TYR A 192 -35.61 -14.21 -1.99
CA TYR A 192 -35.84 -14.73 -0.63
C TYR A 192 -37.29 -15.17 -0.41
N ALA A 193 -37.97 -15.69 -1.43
CA ALA A 193 -39.41 -15.97 -1.38
C ALA A 193 -39.84 -16.97 -0.29
N ASN A 194 -38.91 -17.75 0.27
CA ASN A 194 -39.14 -18.75 1.31
C ASN A 194 -38.55 -18.38 2.68
N GLU A 195 -38.05 -17.15 2.86
CA GLU A 195 -37.37 -16.72 4.07
C GLU A 195 -38.09 -15.52 4.70
N ASP A 196 -38.41 -15.60 5.99
CA ASP A 196 -38.91 -14.45 6.75
C ASP A 196 -37.74 -13.60 7.24
N HIS A 197 -37.66 -12.35 6.79
CA HIS A 197 -36.64 -11.42 7.27
C HIS A 197 -37.01 -10.88 8.67
N PRO A 198 -36.12 -11.01 9.68
CA PRO A 198 -36.31 -10.42 11.00
C PRO A 198 -36.55 -8.91 10.93
N GLU A 199 -37.11 -8.33 12.01
CA GLU A 199 -37.32 -6.89 12.09
C GLU A 199 -35.97 -6.15 12.07
N ARG A 200 -35.88 -5.09 11.25
CA ARG A 200 -34.60 -4.45 10.93
C ARG A 200 -33.92 -3.89 12.18
N LEU A 201 -34.69 -3.31 13.10
CA LEU A 201 -34.13 -2.75 14.33
C LEU A 201 -33.53 -3.85 15.21
N GLU A 202 -34.16 -5.03 15.27
CA GLU A 202 -33.63 -6.19 15.99
C GLU A 202 -32.37 -6.75 15.33
N GLU A 203 -32.28 -6.81 13.99
CA GLU A 203 -31.03 -7.18 13.31
C GLU A 203 -29.90 -6.18 13.59
N GLU A 204 -30.18 -4.88 13.53
CA GLU A 204 -29.20 -3.83 13.85
C GLU A 204 -28.72 -3.96 15.30
N LYS A 205 -29.64 -4.20 16.25
CA LYS A 205 -29.29 -4.45 17.66
C LYS A 205 -28.47 -5.72 17.82
N ALA A 206 -28.85 -6.83 17.17
CA ALA A 206 -28.16 -8.10 17.25
C ALA A 206 -26.74 -7.99 16.67
N PHE A 207 -26.59 -7.32 15.52
CA PHE A 207 -25.29 -7.03 14.91
C PHE A 207 -24.41 -6.20 15.85
N VAL A 208 -24.94 -5.10 16.41
CA VAL A 208 -24.20 -4.25 17.35
C VAL A 208 -23.84 -5.01 18.62
N LYS A 209 -24.75 -5.83 19.15
CA LYS A 209 -24.51 -6.68 20.33
C LYS A 209 -23.39 -7.67 20.05
N ARG A 210 -23.45 -8.40 18.94
CA ARG A 210 -22.42 -9.38 18.57
C ARG A 210 -21.08 -8.72 18.33
N ALA A 211 -21.06 -7.56 17.66
CA ALA A 211 -19.84 -6.80 17.46
C ALA A 211 -19.25 -6.31 18.79
N LYS A 212 -20.08 -5.88 19.74
CA LYS A 212 -19.65 -5.49 21.08
C LYS A 212 -19.08 -6.67 21.86
N GLU A 213 -19.75 -7.81 21.91
CA GLU A 213 -19.24 -9.03 22.57
C GLU A 213 -17.86 -9.41 22.05
N VAL A 214 -17.68 -9.47 20.73
CA VAL A 214 -16.39 -9.79 20.10
C VAL A 214 -15.31 -8.76 20.49
N VAL A 215 -15.66 -7.48 20.58
CA VAL A 215 -14.73 -6.42 20.99
C VAL A 215 -14.41 -6.47 22.49
N GLU A 216 -15.40 -6.75 23.34
CA GLU A 216 -15.27 -6.88 24.79
C GLU A 216 -14.41 -8.08 25.18
N ASP A 217 -14.51 -9.18 24.42
CA ASP A 217 -13.64 -10.36 24.55
C ASP A 217 -12.23 -10.16 23.97
N GLY A 218 -11.90 -8.94 23.51
CA GLY A 218 -10.59 -8.60 22.94
C GLY A 218 -10.37 -9.09 21.50
N GLY A 219 -11.42 -9.56 20.82
CA GLY A 219 -11.43 -9.95 19.41
C GLY A 219 -11.52 -8.77 18.44
N THR A 220 -11.51 -9.07 17.13
CA THR A 220 -11.67 -8.08 16.05
C THR A 220 -12.87 -8.46 15.18
N VAL A 221 -13.79 -7.52 14.99
CA VAL A 221 -14.96 -7.70 14.11
C VAL A 221 -14.57 -7.36 12.67
N LEU A 222 -14.55 -8.36 11.80
CA LEU A 222 -14.38 -8.19 10.35
C LEU A 222 -15.76 -8.21 9.68
N VAL A 223 -16.13 -7.11 9.01
CA VAL A 223 -17.39 -6.99 8.26
C VAL A 223 -17.05 -6.85 6.78
N PRO A 224 -17.01 -7.96 6.02
CA PRO A 224 -16.81 -7.87 4.57
C PRO A 224 -18.05 -7.24 3.95
N ALA A 225 -17.87 -6.13 3.23
CA ALA A 225 -18.94 -5.44 2.51
C ALA A 225 -18.38 -4.94 1.17
N PHE A 226 -19.21 -5.02 0.13
CA PHE A 226 -18.89 -4.43 -1.17
C PHE A 226 -18.61 -2.95 -0.98
N SER A 227 -17.40 -2.53 -1.28
CA SER A 227 -17.00 -1.13 -1.18
C SER A 227 -16.69 -0.61 -2.56
N VAL A 228 -17.19 0.57 -2.90
CA VAL A 228 -16.76 1.36 -4.07
C VAL A 228 -15.72 2.38 -3.58
N GLY A 229 -14.53 2.44 -4.19
CA GLY A 229 -13.68 3.66 -4.21
C GLY A 229 -12.52 3.85 -3.21
N ARG A 230 -12.17 2.93 -2.29
CA ARG A 230 -11.17 3.23 -1.22
C ARG A 230 -9.81 2.54 -1.41
N CYS A 231 -8.86 3.15 -2.14
CA CYS A 231 -7.56 2.51 -2.41
C CYS A 231 -6.32 3.40 -2.22
N LEU A 232 -5.20 2.75 -1.91
CA LEU A 232 -3.84 3.33 -1.93
C LEU A 232 -3.19 3.10 -3.29
N HIS A 233 -2.25 3.96 -3.69
CA HIS A 233 -1.42 3.70 -4.86
C HIS A 233 -0.57 2.42 -4.66
N PRO A 234 -0.41 1.55 -5.69
CA PRO A 234 0.26 0.24 -5.54
C PRO A 234 1.71 0.29 -5.04
N GLU A 235 2.44 1.37 -5.39
CA GLU A 235 3.82 1.61 -4.94
C GLU A 235 3.93 2.14 -3.50
N THR A 236 2.81 2.35 -2.80
CA THR A 236 2.84 2.84 -1.41
C THR A 236 3.54 1.79 -0.54
N LEU A 237 4.60 2.18 0.17
CA LEU A 237 5.29 1.28 1.08
C LEU A 237 4.51 1.12 2.38
N ILE A 238 4.34 -0.12 2.81
CA ILE A 238 3.75 -0.49 4.10
C ILE A 238 4.78 -1.25 4.92
N GLN A 239 4.80 -1.00 6.23
CA GLN A 239 5.60 -1.76 7.18
C GLN A 239 4.70 -2.74 7.94
N LEU A 240 5.00 -4.03 7.82
CA LEU A 240 4.28 -5.11 8.48
C LEU A 240 4.71 -5.24 9.96
N ALA A 241 3.89 -5.96 10.73
CA ALA A 241 4.12 -6.17 12.16
C ALA A 241 5.41 -6.95 12.47
N ASP A 242 5.88 -7.77 11.53
CA ASP A 242 7.16 -8.50 11.61
C ASP A 242 8.39 -7.63 11.29
N GLY A 243 8.19 -6.37 10.88
CA GLY A 243 9.25 -5.44 10.50
C GLY A 243 9.55 -5.35 9.01
N SER A 244 9.06 -6.29 8.20
CA SER A 244 9.22 -6.24 6.73
C SER A 244 8.55 -4.99 6.14
N ILE A 245 9.13 -4.49 5.04
CA ILE A 245 8.64 -3.32 4.34
C ILE A 245 8.50 -3.69 2.87
N VAL A 246 7.28 -3.58 2.36
CA VAL A 246 6.93 -3.94 0.98
C VAL A 246 6.00 -2.89 0.38
N PRO A 247 5.99 -2.72 -0.95
CA PRO A 247 4.91 -2.02 -1.64
C PRO A 247 3.56 -2.72 -1.40
N VAL A 248 2.46 -1.97 -1.37
CA VAL A 248 1.10 -2.52 -1.22
C VAL A 248 0.80 -3.57 -2.30
N LYS A 249 1.28 -3.40 -3.54
CA LYS A 249 1.11 -4.38 -4.62
C LYS A 249 1.82 -5.72 -4.40
N GLU A 250 2.81 -5.77 -3.50
CA GLU A 250 3.59 -6.97 -3.18
C GLU A 250 3.10 -7.64 -1.89
N LEU A 251 2.02 -7.14 -1.28
CA LEU A 251 1.40 -7.78 -0.13
C LEU A 251 0.79 -9.12 -0.53
N THR A 252 0.86 -10.08 0.39
CA THR A 252 0.21 -11.39 0.29
C THR A 252 -0.63 -11.64 1.54
N THR A 253 -1.68 -12.45 1.43
CA THR A 253 -2.53 -12.85 2.56
C THR A 253 -2.29 -14.30 2.97
N PRO A 254 -2.46 -14.64 4.26
CA PRO A 254 -2.65 -13.71 5.38
C PRO A 254 -1.35 -12.97 5.74
N CYS A 255 -1.44 -11.69 6.12
CA CYS A 255 -0.30 -10.95 6.67
C CYS A 255 -0.70 -10.06 7.85
N ASN A 256 0.26 -9.69 8.70
CA ASN A 256 0.00 -8.80 9.84
C ASN A 256 0.45 -7.38 9.55
N VAL A 257 -0.48 -6.44 9.49
CA VAL A 257 -0.21 -5.00 9.34
C VAL A 257 -0.23 -4.32 10.70
N VAL A 258 0.45 -3.17 10.83
CA VAL A 258 0.40 -2.37 12.05
C VAL A 258 -0.79 -1.42 12.00
N SER A 259 -1.76 -1.61 12.90
CA SER A 259 -2.97 -0.80 13.02
C SER A 259 -2.94 0.06 14.28
N LEU A 260 -3.66 1.19 14.26
CA LEU A 260 -3.82 2.09 15.40
C LEU A 260 -5.23 1.97 15.95
N ASN A 261 -5.37 1.55 17.20
CA ASN A 261 -6.63 1.64 17.94
C ASN A 261 -6.77 3.06 18.48
N PHE A 262 -7.78 3.81 18.04
CA PHE A 262 -7.98 5.22 18.44
C PHE A 262 -8.49 5.37 19.88
N ASN A 263 -9.23 4.39 20.39
CA ASN A 263 -9.76 4.41 21.77
C ASN A 263 -8.62 4.23 22.77
N GLU A 264 -7.79 3.21 22.56
CA GLU A 264 -6.63 2.92 23.41
C GLU A 264 -5.41 3.79 23.11
N LYS A 265 -5.40 4.45 21.94
CA LYS A 265 -4.26 5.22 21.40
C LYS A 265 -2.99 4.39 21.31
N ARG A 266 -3.14 3.10 20.97
CA ARG A 266 -2.07 2.09 20.92
C ARG A 266 -2.01 1.42 19.56
N LEU A 267 -0.80 1.05 19.17
CA LEU A 267 -0.55 0.26 17.98
C LEU A 267 -0.69 -1.23 18.32
N TYR A 268 -1.29 -1.98 17.41
CA TYR A 268 -1.42 -3.43 17.52
C TYR A 268 -1.26 -4.09 16.15
N PRO A 269 -0.79 -5.34 16.10
CA PRO A 269 -0.79 -6.12 14.87
C PRO A 269 -2.23 -6.52 14.51
N ALA A 270 -2.66 -6.20 13.31
CA ALA A 270 -3.95 -6.63 12.76
C ALA A 270 -3.74 -7.60 11.60
N VAL A 271 -4.52 -8.68 11.58
CA VAL A 271 -4.48 -9.66 10.49
C VAL A 271 -5.22 -9.11 9.28
N CYS A 272 -4.52 -9.05 8.14
CA CYS A 272 -5.09 -8.77 6.83
C CYS A 272 -5.33 -10.12 6.11
N MET A 273 -6.61 -10.43 5.90
CA MET A 273 -7.05 -11.67 5.26
C MET A 273 -7.32 -11.51 3.76
N GLU A 274 -7.61 -10.29 3.31
CA GLU A 274 -7.94 -9.98 1.93
C GLU A 274 -7.19 -8.74 1.44
N ILE A 275 -6.72 -8.77 0.19
CA ILE A 275 -6.12 -7.63 -0.50
C ILE A 275 -6.90 -7.41 -1.79
N THR A 276 -7.55 -6.25 -1.89
CA THR A 276 -8.28 -5.84 -3.09
C THR A 276 -7.42 -4.93 -3.96
N ALA A 277 -7.25 -5.26 -5.23
CA ALA A 277 -6.65 -4.37 -6.24
C ALA A 277 -7.75 -3.78 -7.12
N ARG A 278 -7.59 -2.52 -7.54
CA ARG A 278 -8.54 -1.83 -8.42
C ARG A 278 -7.81 -1.02 -9.45
N ALA A 279 -8.46 -0.79 -10.58
CA ALA A 279 -7.93 0.11 -11.58
C ALA A 279 -7.83 1.54 -11.03
N SER A 280 -6.70 2.20 -11.30
CA SER A 280 -6.50 3.58 -10.88
C SER A 280 -7.57 4.48 -11.52
N PRO A 281 -8.28 5.32 -10.75
CA PRO A 281 -9.12 6.37 -11.34
C PRO A 281 -8.28 7.34 -12.16
N LYS A 282 -8.92 8.08 -13.07
CA LYS A 282 -8.25 9.12 -13.89
C LYS A 282 -7.50 10.15 -13.04
N ASN A 283 -8.06 10.48 -11.87
CA ASN A 283 -7.52 11.46 -10.95
C ASN A 283 -7.17 10.81 -9.61
N LEU A 284 -5.88 10.78 -9.28
CA LEU A 284 -5.39 10.46 -7.94
C LEU A 284 -5.02 11.74 -7.19
N LEU A 285 -5.25 11.74 -5.87
CA LEU A 285 -4.85 12.84 -5.01
C LEU A 285 -3.50 12.54 -4.36
N LYS A 286 -2.54 13.45 -4.55
CA LYS A 286 -1.30 13.45 -3.78
C LYS A 286 -1.49 14.29 -2.51
N VAL A 287 -1.76 13.63 -1.39
CA VAL A 287 -1.85 14.27 -0.08
C VAL A 287 -0.45 14.47 0.48
N LYS A 288 -0.04 15.73 0.65
CA LYS A 288 1.31 16.10 1.09
C LYS A 288 1.26 16.82 2.43
N THR A 289 1.98 16.27 3.41
CA THR A 289 2.25 16.91 4.70
C THR A 289 3.67 17.49 4.71
N LYS A 290 4.05 18.13 5.82
CA LYS A 290 5.42 18.63 6.03
C LYS A 290 6.49 17.52 5.96
N PHE A 291 6.14 16.27 6.25
CA PHE A 291 7.11 15.16 6.39
C PHE A 291 6.82 13.94 5.52
N SER A 292 5.59 13.79 5.02
CA SER A 292 5.19 12.62 4.24
C SER A 292 4.34 13.05 3.05
N GLU A 293 4.37 12.25 2.00
CA GLU A 293 3.41 12.29 0.92
C GLU A 293 2.78 10.91 0.76
N ILE A 294 1.51 10.88 0.38
CA ILE A 294 0.78 9.65 0.05
C ILE A 294 -0.10 9.93 -1.16
N ILE A 295 -0.27 8.92 -2.02
CA ILE A 295 -1.10 9.00 -3.21
C ILE A 295 -2.29 8.08 -3.00
N VAL A 296 -3.50 8.64 -3.10
CA VAL A 296 -4.76 7.99 -2.74
C VAL A 296 -5.85 8.29 -3.77
N THR A 297 -6.89 7.45 -3.79
CA THR A 297 -8.14 7.78 -4.48
C THR A 297 -8.86 8.94 -3.77
N PRO A 298 -9.67 9.75 -4.48
CA PRO A 298 -10.40 10.87 -3.87
C PRO A 298 -11.30 10.47 -2.69
N GLU A 299 -11.84 9.26 -2.69
CA GLU A 299 -12.76 8.70 -1.69
C GLU A 299 -12.01 8.02 -0.53
N HIS A 300 -10.68 7.89 -0.62
CA HIS A 300 -9.88 7.28 0.45
C HIS A 300 -10.02 8.09 1.73
N ARG A 301 -10.40 7.43 2.84
CA ARG A 301 -10.62 8.10 4.12
C ARG A 301 -9.31 8.24 4.89
N MET A 302 -9.08 9.47 5.35
CA MET A 302 -7.93 9.86 6.14
C MET A 302 -8.41 10.28 7.53
N PHE A 303 -7.62 9.98 8.56
CA PHE A 303 -7.94 10.36 9.93
C PHE A 303 -7.43 11.78 10.23
N VAL A 304 -8.36 12.69 10.54
CA VAL A 304 -8.11 14.09 10.85
C VAL A 304 -8.41 14.34 12.33
N PHE A 305 -7.51 15.04 13.01
CA PHE A 305 -7.75 15.56 14.35
C PHE A 305 -8.53 16.88 14.25
N ASP A 306 -9.77 16.88 14.75
CA ASP A 306 -10.59 18.07 14.85
C ASP A 306 -10.19 18.86 16.10
N VAL A 307 -9.57 20.00 15.88
CA VAL A 307 -9.03 20.86 16.94
C VAL A 307 -10.13 21.52 17.79
N LYS A 308 -11.37 21.62 17.30
CA LYS A 308 -12.47 22.22 18.07
C LYS A 308 -13.07 21.22 19.07
N SER A 309 -13.30 19.99 18.63
CA SER A 309 -13.85 18.92 19.46
C SER A 309 -12.78 18.19 20.28
N GLY A 310 -11.55 18.10 19.76
CA GLY A 310 -10.50 17.24 20.32
C GLY A 310 -10.61 15.77 19.90
N GLU A 311 -11.46 15.46 18.93
CA GLU A 311 -11.74 14.10 18.45
C GLU A 311 -11.01 13.79 17.15
N ILE A 312 -10.87 12.50 16.85
CA ILE A 312 -10.36 12.01 15.58
C ILE A 312 -11.55 11.65 14.69
N LYS A 313 -11.60 12.22 13.49
CA LYS A 313 -12.67 12.01 12.52
C LYS A 313 -12.11 11.46 11.22
N GLU A 314 -12.90 10.65 10.54
CA GLU A 314 -12.62 10.25 9.16
C GLU A 314 -13.04 11.36 8.20
N LYS A 315 -12.20 11.62 7.20
CA LYS A 315 -12.49 12.58 6.14
C LYS A 315 -11.95 12.05 4.82
N GLU A 316 -12.76 12.08 3.76
CA GLU A 316 -12.27 11.67 2.44
C GLU A 316 -11.19 12.61 1.93
N ALA A 317 -10.25 12.06 1.16
CA ALA A 317 -9.10 12.78 0.64
C ALA A 317 -9.51 14.00 -0.20
N ARG A 318 -10.62 13.93 -0.96
CA ARG A 318 -11.17 15.03 -1.76
C ARG A 318 -11.58 16.26 -0.97
N TYR A 319 -11.94 16.08 0.31
CA TYR A 319 -12.37 17.18 1.17
C TYR A 319 -11.24 17.72 2.05
N LEU A 320 -10.03 17.15 1.97
CA LEU A 320 -8.89 17.63 2.74
C LEU A 320 -8.47 19.04 2.31
N THR A 321 -8.13 19.84 3.30
CA THR A 321 -7.65 21.21 3.17
C THR A 321 -6.27 21.32 3.82
N THR A 322 -5.55 22.41 3.54
CA THR A 322 -4.24 22.68 4.15
C THR A 322 -4.30 22.93 5.67
N ASN A 323 -5.49 23.13 6.22
CA ASN A 323 -5.72 23.35 7.65
C ASN A 323 -6.06 22.05 8.41
N ASP A 324 -6.23 20.92 7.72
CA ASP A 324 -6.55 19.64 8.37
C ASP A 324 -5.30 19.02 9.03
N PHE A 325 -5.46 18.55 10.27
CA PHE A 325 -4.39 17.89 11.03
C PHE A 325 -4.46 16.37 10.90
N LEU A 326 -3.73 15.81 9.94
CA LEU A 326 -3.69 14.37 9.75
C LEU A 326 -3.00 13.63 10.91
N ILE A 327 -3.60 12.54 11.35
CA ILE A 327 -2.99 11.62 12.31
C ILE A 327 -1.81 10.90 11.65
N ASN A 328 -0.69 10.84 12.35
CA ASN A 328 0.52 10.19 11.86
C ASN A 328 1.25 9.46 12.99
N VAL A 329 1.66 8.21 12.74
CA VAL A 329 2.36 7.38 13.72
C VAL A 329 3.80 7.82 13.86
N ARG A 330 4.14 8.46 14.99
CA ARG A 330 5.50 8.97 15.21
C ARG A 330 6.50 7.85 15.50
N LYS A 331 6.12 6.86 16.30
CA LYS A 331 6.97 5.74 16.71
C LYS A 331 6.25 4.42 16.42
N LEU A 332 6.92 3.52 15.71
CA LEU A 332 6.49 2.14 15.50
C LEU A 332 7.24 1.23 16.48
N SER A 333 6.51 0.44 17.26
CA SER A 333 7.11 -0.54 18.17
C SER A 333 6.79 -1.93 17.64
N LEU A 334 7.81 -2.69 17.25
CA LEU A 334 7.67 -3.99 16.58
C LEU A 334 8.36 -5.07 17.40
N LYS A 335 7.79 -6.28 17.42
CA LYS A 335 8.43 -7.45 18.02
C LYS A 335 9.42 -8.02 17.00
N THR A 336 10.71 -7.83 17.25
CA THR A 336 11.77 -8.30 16.34
C THR A 336 12.94 -8.92 17.08
N SER A 337 13.69 -9.79 16.40
CA SER A 337 14.81 -10.56 16.96
C SER A 337 15.99 -10.61 15.98
N PRO A 338 17.19 -10.98 16.44
CA PRO A 338 18.25 -11.42 15.53
C PRO A 338 17.74 -12.52 14.59
N GLN A 339 18.25 -12.54 13.36
CA GLN A 339 17.84 -13.45 12.31
C GLN A 339 18.96 -14.45 12.02
N LYS A 340 18.63 -15.72 11.79
CA LYS A 340 19.61 -16.76 11.44
C LYS A 340 20.20 -16.52 10.06
N LEU A 341 21.48 -16.83 9.91
CA LEU A 341 22.25 -16.69 8.67
C LEU A 341 22.75 -18.05 8.22
N ASN A 342 22.77 -18.25 6.91
CA ASN A 342 23.35 -19.42 6.30
C ASN A 342 24.88 -19.27 6.23
N THR A 343 25.58 -20.16 6.94
CA THR A 343 27.04 -20.21 7.00
C THR A 343 27.64 -21.33 6.14
N GLN A 344 26.81 -22.12 5.42
CA GLN A 344 27.26 -23.16 4.50
C GLN A 344 27.83 -22.52 3.22
N VAL A 345 29.03 -21.95 3.35
CA VAL A 345 29.78 -21.41 2.22
C VAL A 345 30.83 -22.46 1.85
N SER A 346 30.72 -22.99 0.64
CA SER A 346 31.71 -23.94 0.09
C SER A 346 33.11 -23.33 0.14
N VAL A 347 34.03 -24.03 0.80
CA VAL A 347 35.45 -23.67 0.82
C VAL A 347 35.99 -23.95 -0.57
N MET A 348 36.32 -22.90 -1.34
CA MET A 348 37.03 -23.10 -2.60
C MET A 348 38.52 -23.08 -2.38
N PHE A 349 39.16 -24.01 -3.03
CA PHE A 349 40.58 -23.98 -3.29
C PHE A 349 40.86 -22.87 -4.31
N ASN A 350 41.94 -22.10 -4.15
CA ASN A 350 42.29 -20.94 -4.98
C ASN A 350 42.63 -21.36 -6.42
N GLY A 351 41.60 -21.67 -7.21
CA GLY A 351 41.75 -22.06 -8.61
C GLY A 351 42.31 -23.47 -8.84
N ALA A 352 42.74 -24.20 -7.81
CA ALA A 352 43.27 -25.55 -7.97
C ALA A 352 42.31 -26.57 -7.35
N VAL A 353 41.85 -27.55 -8.12
CA VAL A 353 40.85 -28.53 -7.68
C VAL A 353 41.55 -29.75 -7.05
N PRO A 354 41.07 -30.30 -5.91
CA PRO A 354 41.66 -31.51 -5.34
C PRO A 354 41.57 -32.69 -6.30
N ARG A 355 42.56 -33.59 -6.25
CA ARG A 355 42.65 -34.76 -7.15
C ARG A 355 41.38 -35.63 -7.13
N GLY A 356 40.74 -35.79 -5.97
CA GLY A 356 39.48 -36.56 -5.84
C GLY A 356 38.27 -35.91 -6.52
N GLU A 357 38.18 -34.58 -6.50
CA GLU A 357 37.11 -33.84 -7.18
C GLU A 357 37.34 -33.84 -8.70
N ILE A 358 38.59 -33.76 -9.17
CA ILE A 358 38.92 -33.88 -10.61
C ILE A 358 38.55 -35.26 -11.15
N LYS A 359 38.87 -36.34 -10.41
CA LYS A 359 38.47 -37.70 -10.81
C LYS A 359 36.95 -37.77 -11.05
N SER A 360 36.19 -37.16 -10.15
CA SER A 360 34.73 -37.06 -10.27
C SER A 360 34.28 -36.26 -11.51
N TYR A 361 35.07 -35.29 -12.00
CA TYR A 361 34.75 -34.60 -13.26
C TYR A 361 34.86 -35.53 -14.46
N PHE A 362 35.95 -36.32 -14.53
CA PHE A 362 36.16 -37.30 -15.61
C PHE A 362 35.09 -38.39 -15.55
N ASP A 363 34.82 -38.96 -14.37
CA ASP A 363 33.80 -39.99 -14.17
C ASP A 363 32.41 -39.52 -14.63
N LEU A 364 32.01 -38.30 -14.28
CA LEU A 364 30.71 -37.75 -14.70
C LEU A 364 30.68 -37.38 -16.18
N TYR A 365 31.79 -36.91 -16.74
CA TYR A 365 31.88 -36.60 -18.16
C TYR A 365 31.79 -37.87 -19.02
N GLU A 366 32.41 -38.97 -18.58
CA GLU A 366 32.28 -40.29 -19.19
C GLU A 366 30.85 -40.86 -19.07
N GLN A 367 30.14 -40.54 -17.98
CA GLN A 367 28.71 -40.83 -17.81
C GLN A 367 27.78 -39.93 -18.66
N GLY A 368 28.32 -39.08 -19.53
CA GLY A 368 27.55 -38.24 -20.46
C GLY A 368 27.04 -36.92 -19.85
N PHE A 369 27.47 -36.52 -18.65
CA PHE A 369 27.10 -35.21 -18.11
C PHE A 369 27.83 -34.09 -18.85
N GLY A 370 27.08 -33.08 -19.31
CA GLY A 370 27.65 -31.87 -19.89
C GLY A 370 28.47 -31.04 -18.90
N ILE A 371 29.44 -30.29 -19.42
CA ILE A 371 30.40 -29.48 -18.63
C ILE A 371 29.69 -28.53 -17.67
N ASP A 372 28.59 -27.90 -18.09
CA ASP A 372 27.83 -26.95 -17.27
C ASP A 372 27.17 -27.64 -16.06
N ARG A 373 26.64 -28.85 -16.24
CA ARG A 373 26.04 -29.64 -15.14
C ARG A 373 27.09 -30.09 -14.13
N ILE A 374 28.27 -30.48 -14.60
CA ILE A 374 29.40 -30.84 -13.72
C ILE A 374 29.85 -29.59 -12.95
N ALA A 375 29.98 -28.46 -13.64
CA ALA A 375 30.38 -27.19 -13.02
C ALA A 375 29.40 -26.73 -11.94
N GLU A 376 28.10 -26.85 -12.18
CA GLU A 376 27.06 -26.56 -11.20
C GLU A 376 27.15 -27.47 -9.97
N LYS A 377 27.29 -28.79 -10.19
CA LYS A 377 27.37 -29.79 -9.11
C LYS A 377 28.51 -29.54 -8.13
N PHE A 378 29.64 -29.02 -8.60
CA PHE A 378 30.82 -28.75 -7.77
C PHE A 378 31.03 -27.26 -7.43
N ASP A 379 30.08 -26.40 -7.79
CA ASP A 379 30.18 -24.94 -7.60
C ASP A 379 31.49 -24.38 -8.19
N ARG A 380 31.68 -24.64 -9.48
CA ARG A 380 32.82 -24.21 -10.30
C ARG A 380 32.33 -23.50 -11.56
N SER A 381 33.22 -22.77 -12.22
CA SER A 381 32.92 -22.27 -13.56
C SER A 381 33.07 -23.39 -14.59
N SER A 382 32.21 -23.41 -15.61
CA SER A 382 32.30 -24.33 -16.75
C SER A 382 33.68 -24.29 -17.40
N HIS A 383 34.28 -23.10 -17.46
CA HIS A 383 35.65 -22.92 -17.93
C HIS A 383 36.68 -23.66 -17.06
N THR A 384 36.53 -23.66 -15.74
CA THR A 384 37.43 -24.38 -14.84
C THR A 384 37.34 -25.89 -15.07
N VAL A 385 36.12 -26.43 -15.16
CA VAL A 385 35.88 -27.86 -15.43
C VAL A 385 36.47 -28.25 -16.79
N TRP A 386 36.20 -27.45 -17.83
CA TRP A 386 36.75 -27.65 -19.17
C TRP A 386 38.28 -27.65 -19.20
N MET A 387 38.95 -26.73 -18.46
CA MET A 387 40.41 -26.69 -18.41
C MET A 387 41.02 -27.96 -17.84
N TYR A 388 40.39 -28.59 -16.83
CA TYR A 388 40.84 -29.85 -16.27
C TYR A 388 40.55 -31.03 -17.21
N LEU A 389 39.35 -31.11 -17.79
CA LEU A 389 38.99 -32.16 -18.76
C LEU A 389 39.87 -32.12 -20.02
N LYS A 390 40.34 -30.94 -20.43
CA LYS A 390 41.26 -30.76 -21.58
C LYS A 390 42.75 -30.80 -21.21
N GLY A 391 43.09 -31.15 -19.96
CA GLY A 391 44.49 -31.24 -19.51
C GLY A 391 45.26 -29.91 -19.53
N LYS A 392 44.57 -28.76 -19.64
CA LYS A 392 45.18 -27.43 -19.75
C LYS A 392 45.61 -26.83 -18.40
N ARG A 393 45.41 -27.56 -17.29
CA ARG A 393 45.76 -27.12 -15.93
C ARG A 393 46.42 -28.27 -15.17
N LYS A 394 47.59 -28.02 -14.57
CA LYS A 394 48.35 -29.02 -13.80
C LYS A 394 47.69 -29.33 -12.46
N PHE A 395 47.85 -30.57 -12.02
CA PHE A 395 47.37 -31.06 -10.72
C PHE A 395 48.11 -30.40 -9.55
N MET A 396 47.41 -30.24 -8.44
CA MET A 396 48.01 -29.87 -7.14
C MET A 396 47.49 -30.83 -6.08
N GLU A 397 48.38 -31.49 -5.33
CA GLU A 397 48.00 -32.41 -4.25
C GLU A 397 47.28 -31.68 -3.11
N ASN A 398 47.82 -30.52 -2.70
CA ASN A 398 47.25 -29.67 -1.66
C ASN A 398 47.05 -28.26 -2.18
N PRO A 399 45.94 -27.98 -2.88
CA PRO A 399 45.71 -26.66 -3.44
C PRO A 399 45.49 -25.63 -2.32
N PRO A 400 46.03 -24.40 -2.45
CA PRO A 400 45.92 -23.38 -1.40
C PRO A 400 44.46 -23.04 -1.16
N VAL A 401 43.99 -23.31 0.06
CA VAL A 401 42.61 -23.06 0.46
C VAL A 401 42.38 -21.55 0.57
N THR A 402 41.20 -21.08 0.16
CA THR A 402 40.80 -19.70 0.48
C THR A 402 40.92 -19.47 1.99
N ARG A 403 41.44 -18.30 2.38
CA ARG A 403 41.61 -17.96 3.80
C ARG A 403 40.28 -18.13 4.52
N ILE A 404 40.23 -19.04 5.50
CA ILE A 404 39.06 -19.28 6.33
C ILE A 404 38.84 -18.04 7.22
N ILE A 405 37.59 -17.60 7.29
CA ILE A 405 37.13 -16.43 8.03
C ILE A 405 36.04 -16.88 8.98
N LYS A 406 35.86 -16.16 10.09
CA LYS A 406 34.75 -16.39 11.00
C LYS A 406 33.46 -15.94 10.30
N LEU A 407 32.42 -16.76 10.30
CA LEU A 407 31.11 -16.37 9.76
C LEU A 407 30.08 -16.32 10.89
N PRO A 408 29.35 -15.21 11.06
CA PRO A 408 28.31 -15.13 12.08
C PRO A 408 27.12 -16.02 11.67
N THR A 409 26.60 -16.79 12.62
CA THR A 409 25.42 -17.65 12.45
C THR A 409 24.10 -16.89 12.57
N GLU A 410 24.13 -15.69 13.14
CA GLU A 410 22.99 -14.79 13.30
C GLU A 410 23.38 -13.35 12.98
N THR A 411 22.39 -12.51 12.68
CA THR A 411 22.61 -11.08 12.55
C THR A 411 23.09 -10.48 13.87
N ASN A 412 23.88 -9.41 13.76
CA ASN A 412 24.32 -8.63 14.91
C ASN A 412 24.59 -7.19 14.49
N SER A 413 24.81 -6.30 15.47
CA SER A 413 25.00 -4.87 15.22
C SER A 413 26.21 -4.55 14.33
N ASP A 414 27.32 -5.27 14.47
CA ASP A 414 28.52 -5.03 13.66
C ASP A 414 28.25 -5.41 12.20
N LEU A 415 27.64 -6.57 11.95
CA LEU A 415 27.23 -6.99 10.59
C LEU A 415 26.23 -6.00 9.96
N CYS A 416 25.19 -5.63 10.71
CA CYS A 416 24.18 -4.70 10.21
C CYS A 416 24.78 -3.33 9.89
N GLN A 417 25.70 -2.82 10.71
CA GLN A 417 26.40 -1.57 10.46
C GLN A 417 27.32 -1.64 9.23
N PHE A 418 27.97 -2.78 9.00
CA PHE A 418 28.74 -3.02 7.79
C PHE A 418 27.85 -3.04 6.54
N ILE A 419 26.72 -3.76 6.58
CA ILE A 419 25.76 -3.78 5.47
C ILE A 419 25.18 -2.40 5.22
N GLY A 420 24.85 -1.64 6.26
CA GLY A 420 24.39 -0.25 6.15
C GLY A 420 25.37 0.62 5.38
N TYR A 421 26.68 0.50 5.66
CA TYR A 421 27.70 1.21 4.91
C TYR A 421 27.77 0.73 3.45
N LEU A 422 27.66 -0.58 3.22
CA LEU A 422 27.65 -1.14 1.87
C LEU A 422 26.51 -0.61 1.00
N LEU A 423 25.34 -0.35 1.60
CA LEU A 423 24.18 0.21 0.91
C LEU A 423 24.42 1.65 0.40
N GLY A 424 25.30 2.41 1.06
CA GLY A 424 25.75 3.73 0.63
C GLY A 424 26.99 3.66 -0.28
N ASP A 425 28.13 4.09 0.26
CA ASP A 425 29.42 4.19 -0.45
C ASP A 425 30.23 2.88 -0.46
N GLY A 426 29.56 1.72 -0.47
CA GLY A 426 30.22 0.42 -0.63
C GLY A 426 30.07 -0.16 -2.02
N CYS A 427 31.13 -0.82 -2.48
CA CYS A 427 31.17 -1.53 -3.75
C CYS A 427 31.64 -2.97 -3.54
N ILE A 428 30.97 -3.92 -4.20
CA ILE A 428 31.38 -5.32 -4.27
C ILE A 428 31.72 -5.59 -5.74
N ASP A 429 32.98 -5.95 -6.01
CA ASP A 429 33.47 -6.19 -7.36
C ASP A 429 33.78 -7.67 -7.60
N GLY A 430 33.03 -8.24 -8.55
CA GLY A 430 33.11 -9.66 -8.87
C GLY A 430 32.81 -10.51 -7.64
N ASP A 431 33.57 -11.59 -7.48
CA ASP A 431 33.29 -12.61 -6.47
C ASP A 431 34.25 -12.60 -5.30
N SER A 432 35.07 -11.56 -5.15
CA SER A 432 36.17 -11.58 -4.18
C SER A 432 36.54 -10.26 -3.53
N ARG A 433 36.05 -9.12 -4.03
CA ARG A 433 36.53 -7.81 -3.57
C ARG A 433 35.40 -6.97 -3.03
N ILE A 434 35.63 -6.39 -1.85
CA ILE A 434 34.76 -5.39 -1.24
C ILE A 434 35.57 -4.12 -1.01
N ARG A 435 35.01 -2.99 -1.41
CA ARG A 435 35.64 -1.67 -1.35
C ARG A 435 34.74 -0.69 -0.62
N LEU A 436 35.27 -0.04 0.41
CA LEU A 436 34.61 1.06 1.14
C LEU A 436 35.38 2.37 0.90
N PHE A 437 34.66 3.43 0.52
CA PHE A 437 35.25 4.72 0.19
C PHE A 437 34.88 5.76 1.24
N ASP A 438 35.85 6.58 1.69
CA ASP A 438 35.56 7.81 2.45
C ASP A 438 36.73 8.79 2.41
N SER A 439 36.45 10.08 2.62
CA SER A 439 37.46 11.11 2.90
C SER A 439 38.10 11.01 4.29
N ASP A 440 37.43 10.39 5.26
CA ASP A 440 37.84 10.25 6.66
C ASP A 440 38.50 8.89 6.91
N ILE A 441 39.85 8.86 6.88
CA ILE A 441 40.62 7.66 7.19
C ILE A 441 40.30 7.06 8.56
N LYS A 442 39.90 7.87 9.56
CA LYS A 442 39.56 7.35 10.89
C LYS A 442 38.29 6.52 10.85
N LEU A 443 37.33 6.88 9.99
CA LEU A 443 36.14 6.08 9.75
C LEU A 443 36.48 4.75 9.09
N LEU A 444 37.31 4.74 8.05
CA LEU A 444 37.73 3.48 7.42
C LEU A 444 38.53 2.58 8.37
N LYS A 445 39.38 3.16 9.24
CA LYS A 445 40.05 2.41 10.32
C LYS A 445 39.06 1.80 11.31
N HIS A 446 37.95 2.50 11.63
CA HIS A 446 36.88 1.95 12.45
C HIS A 446 36.21 0.74 11.77
N TYR A 447 35.87 0.84 10.48
CA TYR A 447 35.30 -0.27 9.72
C TYR A 447 36.27 -1.45 9.56
N SER A 448 37.57 -1.20 9.35
CA SER A 448 38.59 -2.25 9.32
C SER A 448 38.66 -3.02 10.66
N LYS A 449 38.59 -2.32 11.80
CA LYS A 449 38.50 -2.96 13.13
C LYS A 449 37.20 -3.76 13.30
N LEU A 450 36.07 -3.21 12.86
CA LEU A 450 34.77 -3.89 12.89
C LEU A 450 34.82 -5.21 12.11
N LEU A 451 35.34 -5.19 10.88
CA LEU A 451 35.49 -6.37 10.03
C LEU A 451 36.45 -7.40 10.61
N ASN A 452 37.52 -6.95 11.27
CA ASN A 452 38.44 -7.84 11.97
C ASN A 452 37.76 -8.53 13.15
N ARG A 453 36.88 -7.85 13.91
CA ARG A 453 36.10 -8.49 14.96
C ARG A 453 35.07 -9.47 14.40
N LEU A 454 34.36 -9.07 13.36
CA LEU A 454 33.24 -9.82 12.79
C LEU A 454 33.69 -11.07 12.02
N PHE A 455 34.71 -10.93 11.16
CA PHE A 455 35.15 -11.99 10.26
C PHE A 455 36.60 -12.45 10.48
N GLY A 456 37.38 -11.77 11.33
CA GLY A 456 38.82 -12.05 11.45
C GLY A 456 39.65 -11.57 10.25
N ILE A 457 39.11 -10.64 9.46
CA ILE A 457 39.76 -10.12 8.24
C ILE A 457 40.24 -8.69 8.47
N ARG A 458 41.47 -8.40 8.07
CA ARG A 458 41.99 -7.03 7.96
C ARG A 458 41.99 -6.60 6.51
N GLY A 459 41.38 -5.45 6.23
CA GLY A 459 41.45 -4.83 4.90
C GLY A 459 42.64 -3.88 4.77
N TYR A 460 43.07 -3.64 3.54
CA TYR A 460 44.14 -2.72 3.20
C TYR A 460 43.56 -1.31 2.94
N ILE A 461 44.17 -0.27 3.50
CA ILE A 461 43.73 1.12 3.29
C ILE A 461 44.76 1.82 2.40
N ARG A 462 44.32 2.34 1.26
CA ARG A 462 45.13 3.21 0.39
C ARG A 462 44.47 4.56 0.15
N LYS A 463 45.29 5.55 -0.18
CA LYS A 463 44.85 6.90 -0.56
C LYS A 463 44.80 6.98 -2.09
N GLU A 464 43.70 7.51 -2.62
CA GLU A 464 43.44 7.63 -4.05
C GLU A 464 43.18 9.10 -4.41
N LYS A 465 43.64 9.52 -5.60
CA LYS A 465 43.40 10.89 -6.11
C LYS A 465 42.07 10.96 -6.86
N ARG A 466 41.37 12.09 -6.75
CA ARG A 466 40.21 12.46 -7.61
C ARG A 466 40.56 13.69 -8.43
N ARG A 467 39.75 13.96 -9.46
CA ARG A 467 39.78 15.21 -10.23
C ARG A 467 39.77 16.46 -9.34
N LYS A 468 39.09 16.40 -8.18
CA LYS A 468 39.18 17.37 -7.08
C LYS A 468 39.34 16.63 -5.75
N GLY A 469 40.50 16.77 -5.11
CA GLY A 469 40.80 16.23 -3.78
C GLY A 469 41.32 14.80 -3.76
N SER A 470 41.29 14.17 -2.59
CA SER A 470 41.68 12.78 -2.38
C SER A 470 40.67 12.06 -1.48
N TYR A 471 40.59 10.75 -1.62
CA TYR A 471 39.79 9.88 -0.77
C TYR A 471 40.65 8.71 -0.32
N TYR A 472 40.17 7.99 0.70
CA TYR A 472 40.75 6.73 1.12
C TYR A 472 39.83 5.60 0.70
N LEU A 473 40.43 4.45 0.41
CA LEU A 473 39.78 3.22 0.04
C LEU A 473 40.22 2.14 1.03
N LEU A 474 39.26 1.48 1.69
CA LEU A 474 39.46 0.22 2.40
C LEU A 474 39.07 -0.93 1.47
N GLU A 475 40.03 -1.77 1.12
CA GLU A 475 39.84 -2.93 0.25
C GLU A 475 39.96 -4.24 1.04
N ILE A 476 39.01 -5.14 0.82
CA ILE A 476 38.95 -6.46 1.45
C ILE A 476 38.88 -7.49 0.33
N ASN A 477 39.88 -8.37 0.28
CA ASN A 477 39.95 -9.45 -0.70
C ASN A 477 39.57 -10.76 0.00
N SER A 478 38.29 -11.16 -0.12
CA SER A 478 37.76 -12.42 0.42
C SER A 478 36.60 -12.95 -0.41
N ARG A 479 36.84 -14.07 -1.12
CA ARG A 479 35.80 -14.82 -1.85
C ARG A 479 34.73 -15.37 -0.91
N MET A 480 35.16 -15.90 0.23
CA MET A 480 34.24 -16.50 1.20
C MET A 480 33.29 -15.46 1.78
N LEU A 481 33.77 -14.23 2.05
CA LEU A 481 32.92 -13.14 2.51
C LEU A 481 31.91 -12.71 1.43
N VAL A 482 32.35 -12.53 0.19
CA VAL A 482 31.44 -12.13 -0.90
C VAL A 482 30.35 -13.19 -1.12
N ARG A 483 30.71 -14.48 -1.08
CA ARG A 483 29.74 -15.58 -1.17
C ARG A 483 28.78 -15.62 0.01
N PHE A 484 29.28 -15.46 1.24
CA PHE A 484 28.43 -15.32 2.42
C PHE A 484 27.41 -14.20 2.26
N LEU A 485 27.85 -13.04 1.74
CA LEU A 485 26.95 -11.92 1.45
C LEU A 485 25.95 -12.25 0.34
N LYS A 486 26.35 -12.93 -0.73
CA LYS A 486 25.41 -13.35 -1.80
C LYS A 486 24.33 -14.30 -1.28
N LEU A 487 24.74 -15.25 -0.44
CA LEU A 487 23.86 -16.27 0.13
C LEU A 487 22.80 -15.68 1.05
N ASN A 488 23.17 -14.67 1.84
CA ASN A 488 22.29 -14.10 2.87
C ASN A 488 21.64 -12.75 2.47
N PHE A 489 22.24 -12.00 1.55
CA PHE A 489 21.90 -10.61 1.24
C PHE A 489 22.02 -10.33 -0.26
N LYS A 490 21.38 -11.15 -1.09
CA LYS A 490 21.41 -11.05 -2.57
C LYS A 490 21.08 -9.65 -3.09
N GLU A 491 20.22 -8.91 -2.38
CA GLU A 491 19.77 -7.56 -2.71
C GLU A 491 20.91 -6.52 -2.74
N LEU A 492 22.03 -6.78 -2.03
CA LEU A 492 23.21 -5.90 -2.03
C LEU A 492 23.95 -5.89 -3.38
N PHE A 493 23.76 -6.93 -4.19
CA PHE A 493 24.44 -7.10 -5.48
C PHE A 493 23.71 -6.40 -6.63
N GLU A 494 22.51 -5.89 -6.38
CA GLU A 494 21.82 -5.01 -7.31
C GLU A 494 22.55 -3.66 -7.42
N LYS A 495 22.57 -3.10 -8.64
CA LYS A 495 23.34 -1.88 -8.96
C LYS A 495 22.46 -0.63 -8.93
N GLY A 496 23.07 0.48 -8.49
CA GLY A 496 22.50 1.83 -8.63
C GLY A 496 21.12 1.99 -7.99
N SER A 497 20.15 2.47 -8.79
CA SER A 497 18.77 2.73 -8.36
C SER A 497 17.94 1.48 -8.05
N LYS A 498 18.44 0.27 -8.38
CA LYS A 498 17.73 -0.98 -8.07
C LYS A 498 18.07 -1.52 -6.68
N ARG A 499 19.27 -1.21 -6.15
CA ARG A 499 19.75 -1.70 -4.85
C ARG A 499 18.70 -1.57 -3.74
N LYS A 500 18.37 -2.68 -3.07
CA LYS A 500 17.39 -2.73 -1.97
C LYS A 500 18.07 -3.05 -0.64
N ILE A 501 17.41 -2.69 0.46
CA ILE A 501 17.81 -3.17 1.78
C ILE A 501 17.45 -4.67 1.86
N PRO A 502 18.37 -5.56 2.28
CA PRO A 502 18.04 -6.97 2.44
C PRO A 502 16.84 -7.18 3.37
N GLN A 503 15.87 -7.99 2.94
CA GLN A 503 14.60 -8.16 3.66
C GLN A 503 14.80 -8.66 5.09
N ILE A 504 15.79 -9.55 5.28
CA ILE A 504 16.17 -10.07 6.59
C ILE A 504 16.51 -8.95 7.59
N LEU A 505 17.13 -7.85 7.14
CA LEU A 505 17.51 -6.74 8.03
C LEU A 505 16.32 -5.94 8.53
N LEU A 506 15.22 -5.90 7.78
CA LEU A 506 14.02 -5.16 8.15
C LEU A 506 13.33 -5.79 9.38
N ARG A 507 13.51 -7.11 9.55
CA ARG A 507 12.99 -7.93 10.66
C ARG A 507 13.94 -8.04 11.86
N THR A 508 15.09 -7.38 11.84
CA THR A 508 16.08 -7.46 12.95
C THR A 508 15.68 -6.61 14.16
N SER A 509 16.39 -6.79 15.30
CA SER A 509 16.17 -6.02 16.53
C SER A 509 16.39 -4.50 16.31
N ASP A 510 15.78 -3.66 17.16
CA ASP A 510 16.00 -2.20 17.13
C ASP A 510 17.50 -1.85 17.23
N LYS A 511 18.28 -2.64 17.99
CA LYS A 511 19.73 -2.44 18.12
C LYS A 511 20.44 -2.63 16.78
N GLU A 512 20.08 -3.67 16.04
CA GLU A 512 20.64 -4.00 14.72
C GLU A 512 20.19 -3.02 13.64
N VAL A 513 18.91 -2.67 13.60
CA VAL A 513 18.39 -1.65 12.68
C VAL A 513 19.07 -0.30 12.94
N SER A 514 19.26 0.09 14.20
CA SER A 514 19.98 1.34 14.52
C SER A 514 21.43 1.30 14.01
N ALA A 515 22.07 0.13 14.04
CA ALA A 515 23.42 -0.06 13.55
C ALA A 515 23.48 0.01 12.01
N CYS A 516 22.51 -0.60 11.32
CA CYS A 516 22.34 -0.47 9.87
C CYS A 516 22.15 0.99 9.44
N ILE A 517 21.23 1.72 10.10
CA ILE A 517 21.03 3.15 9.83
C ILE A 517 22.31 3.93 10.08
N ARG A 518 23.02 3.67 11.19
CA ARG A 518 24.31 4.32 11.48
C ARG A 518 25.30 4.10 10.35
N GLY A 519 25.42 2.87 9.83
CA GLY A 519 26.34 2.55 8.76
C GLY A 519 26.03 3.28 7.46
N PHE A 520 24.75 3.33 7.08
CA PHE A 520 24.31 4.06 5.91
C PHE A 520 24.55 5.57 6.05
N PHE A 521 24.26 6.13 7.22
CA PHE A 521 24.51 7.55 7.51
C PHE A 521 26.01 7.88 7.63
N ASP A 522 26.82 6.94 8.09
CA ASP A 522 28.27 7.08 8.13
C ASP A 522 28.87 7.19 6.73
N ALA A 523 28.32 6.47 5.74
CA ALA A 523 28.67 6.67 4.34
C ALA A 523 28.07 7.99 3.79
N GLU A 524 26.75 8.08 3.75
CA GLU A 524 26.06 9.02 2.85
C GLU A 524 25.69 10.37 3.49
N ALA A 525 25.58 10.44 4.82
CA ALA A 525 24.98 11.61 5.45
C ALA A 525 25.94 12.80 5.54
N SER A 526 25.38 13.98 5.32
CA SER A 526 26.00 15.28 5.55
C SER A 526 25.26 16.06 6.64
N ILE A 527 25.99 16.93 7.34
CA ILE A 527 25.46 17.74 8.45
C ILE A 527 25.64 19.21 8.11
N ASN A 528 24.54 19.95 8.01
CA ASN A 528 24.56 21.40 7.92
C ASN A 528 24.53 22.00 9.33
N VAL A 529 25.68 22.51 9.79
CA VAL A 529 25.82 23.05 11.15
C VAL A 529 25.07 24.37 11.34
N ARG A 530 25.03 25.21 10.29
CA ARG A 530 24.39 26.54 10.34
C ARG A 530 22.87 26.41 10.44
N SER A 531 22.28 25.59 9.58
CA SER A 531 20.83 25.36 9.50
C SER A 531 20.33 24.26 10.44
N GLY A 532 21.24 23.47 11.02
CA GLY A 532 20.94 22.45 12.05
C GLY A 532 20.16 21.23 11.56
N PHE A 533 20.46 20.73 10.37
CA PHE A 533 19.83 19.51 9.85
C PHE A 533 20.86 18.49 9.36
N ILE A 534 20.47 17.23 9.42
CA ILE A 534 21.18 16.10 8.80
C ILE A 534 20.47 15.78 7.50
N TYR A 535 21.22 15.50 6.44
CA TYR A 535 20.62 15.03 5.19
C TYR A 535 21.45 13.94 4.54
N VAL A 536 20.77 13.07 3.80
CA VAL A 536 21.35 12.06 2.91
C VAL A 536 20.85 12.34 1.51
N SER A 537 21.74 12.39 0.51
CA SER A 537 21.38 12.51 -0.90
C SER A 537 21.63 11.19 -1.60
N ASN A 538 20.66 10.65 -2.34
CA ASN A 538 20.84 9.42 -3.09
C ASN A 538 19.92 9.39 -4.33
N VAL A 539 20.36 8.78 -5.42
CA VAL A 539 19.54 8.62 -6.65
C VAL A 539 18.38 7.63 -6.48
N ASN A 540 18.50 6.71 -5.52
CA ASN A 540 17.48 5.72 -5.22
C ASN A 540 16.48 6.28 -4.20
N ARG A 541 15.34 6.77 -4.70
CA ARG A 541 14.23 7.26 -3.86
C ARG A 541 13.70 6.19 -2.92
N ASN A 542 13.48 4.97 -3.42
CA ASN A 542 12.88 3.88 -2.66
C ASN A 542 13.76 3.51 -1.46
N LEU A 543 15.09 3.44 -1.65
CA LEU A 543 16.04 3.22 -0.56
C LEU A 543 15.90 4.26 0.55
N LEU A 544 15.79 5.55 0.20
CA LEU A 544 15.57 6.62 1.17
C LEU A 544 14.22 6.51 1.87
N GLU A 545 13.16 6.11 1.17
CA GLU A 545 11.83 5.90 1.77
C GLU A 545 11.83 4.73 2.76
N VAL A 546 12.51 3.62 2.45
CA VAL A 546 12.68 2.50 3.38
C VAL A 546 13.47 2.94 4.62
N PHE A 547 14.58 3.68 4.46
CA PHE A 547 15.30 4.26 5.62
C PHE A 547 14.43 5.24 6.43
N SER A 548 13.57 6.01 5.76
CA SER A 548 12.60 6.90 6.42
C SER A 548 11.62 6.13 7.29
N LEU A 549 11.16 4.96 6.84
CA LEU A 549 10.31 4.05 7.63
C LEU A 549 11.09 3.40 8.78
N LEU A 550 12.31 2.92 8.56
CA LEU A 550 13.17 2.36 9.61
C LEU A 550 13.46 3.37 10.73
N LEU A 551 13.64 4.65 10.39
CA LEU A 551 13.82 5.74 11.35
C LEU A 551 12.59 5.92 12.27
N ARG A 552 11.38 5.58 11.81
CA ARG A 552 10.16 5.66 12.63
C ARG A 552 10.15 4.67 13.79
N ARG A 553 10.89 3.56 13.73
CA ARG A 553 11.08 2.65 14.88
C ARG A 553 11.65 3.40 16.10
N PHE A 554 12.46 4.42 15.85
CA PHE A 554 13.11 5.24 16.89
C PHE A 554 12.35 6.53 17.22
N GLY A 555 11.17 6.76 16.64
CA GLY A 555 10.42 8.00 16.82
C GLY A 555 10.97 9.18 15.99
N ILE A 556 11.79 8.89 14.98
CA ILE A 556 12.42 9.88 14.10
C ILE A 556 11.57 9.97 12.84
N VAL A 557 11.04 11.17 12.57
CA VAL A 557 10.28 11.45 11.35
C VAL A 557 11.16 12.26 10.39
N SER A 558 11.51 11.65 9.26
CA SER A 558 12.25 12.28 8.15
C SER A 558 11.33 12.85 7.09
N LYS A 559 11.87 13.74 6.25
CA LYS A 559 11.27 14.16 4.98
C LYS A 559 12.12 13.60 3.83
N VAL A 560 11.48 13.02 2.82
CA VAL A 560 12.15 12.65 1.56
C VAL A 560 11.62 13.57 0.45
N GLU A 561 12.51 14.22 -0.29
CA GLU A 561 12.14 15.13 -1.39
C GLU A 561 13.10 15.06 -2.57
N LYS A 562 12.61 15.36 -3.78
CA LYS A 562 13.45 15.48 -4.98
C LYS A 562 14.26 16.78 -4.90
N VAL A 563 15.56 16.71 -5.22
CA VAL A 563 16.41 17.91 -5.27
C VAL A 563 16.19 18.64 -6.59
N VAL A 564 15.85 19.93 -6.54
CA VAL A 564 15.60 20.75 -7.73
C VAL A 564 16.84 20.76 -8.62
N GLY A 565 16.65 20.51 -9.92
CA GLY A 565 17.73 20.49 -10.92
C GLY A 565 18.70 19.31 -10.83
N ARG A 566 18.44 18.30 -9.97
CA ARG A 566 19.26 17.09 -9.85
C ARG A 566 18.41 15.83 -9.98
N ARG A 567 19.06 14.73 -10.36
CA ARG A 567 18.44 13.39 -10.41
C ARG A 567 18.31 12.73 -9.03
N GLU A 568 18.88 13.34 -8.00
CA GLU A 568 18.94 12.82 -6.64
C GLU A 568 17.73 13.21 -5.79
N TYR A 569 17.43 12.37 -4.81
CA TYR A 569 16.49 12.61 -3.74
C TYR A 569 17.24 12.87 -2.45
N ARG A 570 16.59 13.54 -1.50
CA ARG A 570 17.18 13.91 -0.22
C ARG A 570 16.29 13.49 0.94
N LEU A 571 16.83 12.71 1.86
CA LEU A 571 16.27 12.43 3.18
C LEU A 571 16.79 13.49 4.15
N ILE A 572 15.90 14.16 4.89
CA ILE A 572 16.24 15.27 5.79
C ILE A 572 15.72 15.02 7.20
N LEU A 573 16.59 15.19 8.20
CA LEU A 573 16.27 15.19 9.63
C LEU A 573 16.42 16.61 10.20
N THR A 574 15.36 17.09 10.86
CA THR A 574 15.29 18.44 11.42
C THR A 574 14.81 18.42 12.88
N GLY A 575 15.22 19.41 13.67
CA GLY A 575 14.68 19.68 15.00
C GLY A 575 14.87 18.53 15.97
N ASP A 576 13.84 18.20 16.75
CA ASP A 576 13.85 17.10 17.73
C ASP A 576 14.34 15.77 17.13
N ASN A 577 14.10 15.52 15.85
CA ASN A 577 14.56 14.30 15.16
C ASN A 577 16.09 14.19 15.15
N VAL A 578 16.82 15.30 15.04
CA VAL A 578 18.29 15.33 15.11
C VAL A 578 18.77 14.95 16.52
N ARG A 579 18.06 15.39 17.55
CA ARG A 579 18.38 15.03 18.95
C ARG A 579 18.10 13.56 19.23
N ILE A 580 16.98 13.03 18.73
CA ILE A 580 16.67 11.60 18.85
C ILE A 580 17.70 10.77 18.08
N PHE A 581 18.06 11.18 16.87
CA PHE A 581 19.13 10.54 16.08
C PHE A 581 20.45 10.50 16.86
N TYR A 582 20.88 11.61 17.46
CA TYR A 582 22.09 11.66 18.28
C TYR A 582 22.07 10.65 19.44
N ARG A 583 20.93 10.52 20.13
CA ARG A 583 20.79 9.65 21.31
C ARG A 583 20.64 8.17 20.96
N ARG A 584 19.92 7.85 19.89
CA ARG A 584 19.51 6.47 19.56
C ARG A 584 20.40 5.81 18.50
N ILE A 585 20.98 6.59 17.58
CA ILE A 585 21.68 6.08 16.41
C ILE A 585 23.12 6.60 16.37
N GLY A 586 23.28 7.91 16.22
CA GLY A 586 24.57 8.60 16.14
C GLY A 586 25.36 8.29 14.86
N PHE A 587 26.62 8.70 14.85
CA PHE A 587 27.60 8.42 13.80
C PHE A 587 28.76 7.62 14.39
N SER A 588 29.56 6.96 13.58
CA SER A 588 30.86 6.42 13.98
C SER A 588 31.99 7.42 13.74
N SER A 589 31.90 8.23 12.66
CA SER A 589 32.91 9.24 12.34
C SER A 589 33.02 10.30 13.45
N THR A 590 34.24 10.50 13.96
CA THR A 590 34.52 11.53 14.96
C THR A 590 34.23 12.94 14.42
N LYS A 591 34.50 13.17 13.14
CA LYS A 591 34.21 14.45 12.45
C LYS A 591 32.71 14.73 12.41
N LYS A 592 31.90 13.73 12.02
CA LYS A 592 30.42 13.86 11.99
C LYS A 592 29.86 14.01 13.42
N LYS A 593 30.37 13.26 14.40
CA LYS A 593 30.01 13.42 15.83
C LYS A 593 30.22 14.86 16.33
N SER A 594 31.39 15.46 16.06
CA SER A 594 31.69 16.84 16.48
C SER A 594 30.78 17.86 15.81
N LYS A 595 30.51 17.71 14.51
CA LYS A 595 29.53 18.56 13.80
C LYS A 595 28.12 18.43 14.40
N LEU A 596 27.68 17.21 14.74
CA LEU A 596 26.38 16.96 15.35
C LEU A 596 26.27 17.60 16.74
N LYS A 597 27.31 17.54 17.57
CA LYS A 597 27.35 18.24 18.87
C LYS A 597 27.19 19.75 18.71
N ARG A 598 27.87 20.37 17.73
CA ARG A 598 27.73 21.79 17.41
C ARG A 598 26.32 22.19 16.96
N VAL A 599 25.63 21.31 16.23
CA VAL A 599 24.22 21.53 15.88
C VAL A 599 23.38 21.57 17.16
N LEU A 600 23.54 20.59 18.04
CA LEU A 600 22.75 20.47 19.28
C LEU A 600 22.94 21.63 20.25
N SER A 601 24.11 22.29 20.25
CA SER A 601 24.38 23.48 21.06
C SER A 601 23.84 24.78 20.44
N ASN A 602 23.45 24.78 19.16
CA ASN A 602 22.97 25.97 18.47
C ASN A 602 21.47 26.21 18.71
N LYS A 603 21.13 27.07 19.68
CA LYS A 603 19.75 27.43 20.02
C LYS A 603 18.95 28.03 18.85
N LYS A 604 19.59 28.80 17.96
CA LYS A 604 18.93 29.44 16.80
C LYS A 604 18.41 28.39 15.80
N ALA A 605 19.20 27.34 15.54
CA ALA A 605 18.86 26.30 14.56
C ALA A 605 17.61 25.46 14.95
N PHE A 606 17.31 25.33 16.24
CA PHE A 606 16.12 24.63 16.74
C PHE A 606 14.88 25.54 16.89
N SER A 607 15.07 26.87 16.90
CA SER A 607 13.97 27.83 17.09
C SER A 607 13.08 28.00 15.86
N SER A 608 13.65 27.94 14.65
CA SER A 608 12.96 28.15 13.37
C SER A 608 12.10 26.96 12.89
N GLN A 609 12.07 25.87 13.65
CA GLN A 609 11.40 24.62 13.27
C GLN A 609 10.26 24.21 14.20
N ARG A 610 9.81 25.12 15.10
CA ARG A 610 8.70 24.85 16.03
C ARG A 610 7.43 24.54 15.25
N LYS A 611 6.87 23.34 15.48
CA LYS A 611 5.51 23.01 15.04
C LYS A 611 4.54 23.75 15.94
N ILE A 612 3.65 24.50 15.35
CA ILE A 612 2.61 25.28 16.03
C ILE A 612 1.28 24.58 15.78
N PHE A 613 0.48 24.41 16.84
CA PHE A 613 -0.83 23.79 16.80
C PHE A 613 -1.87 24.73 17.41
N PRO A 614 -3.03 24.96 16.77
CA PRO A 614 -4.07 25.87 17.23
C PRO A 614 -4.93 25.26 18.36
N LEU A 615 -4.30 24.68 19.38
CA LEU A 615 -4.98 23.91 20.44
C LEU A 615 -5.47 24.76 21.62
N GLY A 616 -5.57 26.09 21.47
CA GLY A 616 -5.88 27.00 22.57
C GLY A 616 -7.21 26.69 23.25
N SER A 617 -8.26 26.43 22.49
CA SER A 617 -9.59 26.09 22.99
C SER A 617 -9.57 24.81 23.83
N ILE A 618 -8.91 23.74 23.36
CA ILE A 618 -8.76 22.48 24.08
C ILE A 618 -7.96 22.68 25.38
N ILE A 619 -6.82 23.37 25.30
CA ILE A 619 -5.98 23.60 26.47
C ILE A 619 -6.72 24.44 27.51
N HIS A 620 -7.47 25.45 27.08
CA HIS A 620 -8.29 26.26 27.97
C HIS A 620 -9.37 25.42 28.67
N LYS A 621 -10.05 24.52 27.96
CA LYS A 621 -11.00 23.55 28.55
C LYS A 621 -10.32 22.63 29.57
N ILE A 622 -9.13 22.11 29.28
CA ILE A 622 -8.38 21.24 30.21
C ILE A 622 -7.98 22.01 31.46
N ILE A 623 -7.43 23.23 31.32
CA ILE A 623 -7.06 24.09 32.45
C ILE A 623 -8.25 24.33 33.38
N LYS A 624 -9.42 24.67 32.82
CA LYS A 624 -10.66 24.85 33.60
C LYS A 624 -11.09 23.56 34.30
N ARG A 625 -11.12 22.44 33.58
CA ARG A 625 -11.60 21.15 34.10
C ARG A 625 -10.71 20.59 35.22
N LEU A 626 -9.39 20.71 35.08
CA LEU A 626 -8.42 20.21 36.05
C LEU A 626 -8.01 21.27 37.07
N GLN A 627 -8.65 22.45 37.05
CA GLN A 627 -8.37 23.58 37.95
C GLN A 627 -6.88 23.98 38.01
N ILE A 628 -6.17 23.89 36.88
CA ILE A 628 -4.73 24.20 36.81
C ILE A 628 -4.53 25.70 37.06
N THR A 629 -3.71 26.04 38.06
CA THR A 629 -3.51 27.44 38.46
C THR A 629 -2.46 28.14 37.59
N SER A 630 -2.44 29.48 37.66
CA SER A 630 -1.37 30.27 37.05
C SER A 630 0.01 29.99 37.68
N SER A 631 0.06 29.47 38.91
CA SER A 631 1.32 29.03 39.53
C SER A 631 1.85 27.79 38.83
N ASP A 632 1.00 26.78 38.61
CA ASP A 632 1.34 25.51 37.98
C ASP A 632 1.89 25.72 36.55
N LEU A 633 1.22 26.57 35.78
CA LEU A 633 1.69 26.95 34.44
C LEU A 633 3.07 27.61 34.48
N ARG A 634 3.32 28.50 35.45
CA ARG A 634 4.61 29.18 35.64
C ARG A 634 5.72 28.23 36.04
N THR A 635 5.45 27.20 36.86
CA THR A 635 6.47 26.18 37.21
C THR A 635 7.06 25.48 35.97
N CYS A 636 6.27 25.34 34.90
CA CYS A 636 6.74 24.77 33.63
C CYS A 636 7.18 25.82 32.60
N GLY A 637 7.20 27.10 32.98
CA GLY A 637 7.57 28.23 32.13
C GLY A 637 6.55 28.50 31.02
N ILE A 638 5.26 28.37 31.33
CA ILE A 638 4.14 28.75 30.46
C ILE A 638 3.45 29.98 31.07
N SER A 639 3.35 31.07 30.31
CA SER A 639 2.65 32.28 30.78
C SER A 639 1.14 32.12 30.62
N SER A 640 0.38 32.26 31.71
CA SER A 640 -1.09 32.15 31.71
C SER A 640 -1.78 33.28 30.95
N LYS A 641 -1.18 34.48 30.90
CA LYS A 641 -1.68 35.64 30.14
C LYS A 641 -1.75 35.42 28.62
N ASN A 642 -1.12 34.36 28.11
CA ASN A 642 -1.02 34.06 26.69
C ASN A 642 -1.89 32.86 26.25
N ILE A 643 -2.76 32.29 27.11
CA ILE A 643 -3.60 31.14 26.75
C ILE A 643 -5.05 31.62 26.48
N LYS A 644 -5.26 32.10 25.26
CA LYS A 644 -6.59 32.37 24.66
C LYS A 644 -7.05 31.17 23.82
N GLU A 645 -8.33 31.09 23.46
CA GLU A 645 -8.88 29.97 22.68
C GLU A 645 -8.21 29.78 21.30
N ASP A 646 -7.78 30.88 20.72
CA ASP A 646 -7.12 31.02 19.42
C ASP A 646 -5.59 30.98 19.53
N THR A 647 -5.07 30.63 20.72
CA THR A 647 -3.62 30.53 20.95
C THR A 647 -3.02 29.31 20.27
N ASN A 648 -1.89 29.58 19.65
CA ASN A 648 -1.08 28.65 18.90
C ASN A 648 0.06 28.10 19.77
N PHE A 649 0.07 26.79 20.02
CA PHE A 649 1.01 26.14 20.92
C PHE A 649 2.15 25.44 20.18
N SER A 650 3.38 25.66 20.62
CA SER A 650 4.50 24.87 20.12
C SER A 650 4.47 23.44 20.68
N SER A 651 4.97 22.44 19.95
CA SER A 651 5.17 21.07 20.48
C SER A 651 5.91 21.05 21.83
N GLN A 652 6.83 21.97 22.06
CA GLN A 652 7.61 22.02 23.30
C GLN A 652 6.78 22.57 24.47
N THR A 653 5.95 23.58 24.19
CA THR A 653 4.98 24.11 25.17
C THR A 653 3.94 23.06 25.53
N LEU A 654 3.44 22.30 24.55
CA LEU A 654 2.51 21.19 24.78
C LEU A 654 3.10 20.10 25.67
N LYS A 655 4.36 19.68 25.43
CA LYS A 655 5.03 18.70 26.29
C LYS A 655 5.19 19.18 27.74
N LYS A 656 5.47 20.48 27.92
CA LYS A 656 5.55 21.09 29.26
C LYS A 656 4.18 21.10 29.93
N PHE A 657 3.13 21.44 29.19
CA PHE A 657 1.77 21.43 29.68
C PHE A 657 1.30 20.02 30.07
N LEU A 658 1.58 19.00 29.25
CA LEU A 658 1.24 17.61 29.56
C LEU A 658 1.87 17.11 30.86
N LYS A 659 3.10 17.53 31.17
CA LYS A 659 3.74 17.20 32.46
C LYS A 659 3.03 17.82 33.68
N ILE A 660 2.26 18.89 33.48
CA ILE A 660 1.41 19.46 34.54
C ILE A 660 0.16 18.61 34.67
N VAL A 661 -0.45 18.23 33.55
CA VAL A 661 -1.67 17.39 33.52
C VAL A 661 -1.44 15.98 34.08
N GLU A 662 -0.23 15.44 33.92
CA GLU A 662 0.17 14.13 34.44
C GLU A 662 0.51 14.14 35.95
N ARG A 663 0.64 15.33 36.56
CA ARG A 663 0.80 15.50 38.01
C ARG A 663 -0.56 15.68 38.65
#